data_AF-A0A1V6CS11-F1
#
_entry.id   AF-A0A1V6CS11-F1
#
_cell.length_a   1.000
_cell.length_b   1.000
_cell.length_c   1.000
_cell.angle_alpha   90.00
_cell.angle_beta   90.00
_cell.angle_gamma   90.00
#
_symmetry.space_group_name_H-M   'P 1'
#
loop_
_entity.id
_entity.type
_entity.pdbx_description
1 polymer ?
#
loop_
_entity_poly.entity_id
_entity_poly.type
_entity_poly.pdbx_seq_one_letter_code
_entity_poly.pdbx_strand_id
1 'polypeptide(L)'
;MGPRHLAQSARVVEVTTAFLLALSFPVSAAPSASPANAPPVGSDQWWQDPSNVLSTRADAAAMHVAYLERMSQSHRLTVRKGAEFQAHQKALRRTFLACAGLWPLPDRLPLDLRHSEPLDHEWCTIRRVAYQLWPEVYATGLLYMPKSLPEQPAPAVLCPHGHWPDGNAHPVVQSRCLALAKMGYVVFSTTQNHYEDLPWGVSHQTVMIWSNIRGLDLLESLAEVDKTRIGCTGCSGGGLQTEMLLAAEGEQSRIRAASVVGMTCDFREIIFPASHHCVCNHFPNIMRCADPPELATLAMPAAVQFLTMNDWTQRFEKDNFPLLVELYKANGLVERLDCHYEPTEHTFDKSKRERMYGWMEKWLRGKEFKPVSEPEIKTFPVKTLQNLKADDGGNKGFSQISGLFAKQFAPSVPKLASRAEWDSWRKGKLGALDDLLGRPLGREGDATRTVASETRDGLVIEKVLVASEGPVKVPVLVLRSAKAKIKLPVVVYADSRGKAAMLADKGAESPAVVARSGSTVVLADVRFAGEMRLEAISGLANKLSTFKPASNVGERPAGQIPLSWERNSIFWGRPAAGMGATDLRAVIDYACGRDDVEVSSVQLVGCGDLAAVAMFAAAGEPRAKSLRLDFGGKCYQARTLPLVPFILRHGDVATWLAVLADRRVEVAGLSGQAGSAEWLKAVFRAAGNADGLRVK
;
A
#
# COMPACT_ATOMS: atom_id res chain seq x y z
N MET A 1 69.49 5.32 -12.69
CA MET A 1 69.60 4.32 -13.78
C MET A 1 68.21 3.95 -14.22
N GLY A 2 67.94 4.06 -15.52
CA GLY A 2 66.63 3.90 -16.14
C GLY A 2 66.09 2.46 -16.20
N PRO A 3 64.91 2.29 -16.82
CA PRO A 3 63.92 1.27 -16.47
C PRO A 3 63.92 0.07 -17.42
N ARG A 4 63.24 -1.01 -17.03
CA ARG A 4 62.75 -2.03 -17.98
C ARG A 4 61.29 -2.37 -17.70
N HIS A 5 60.45 -1.92 -18.64
CA HIS A 5 59.17 -2.51 -18.96
C HIS A 5 59.34 -3.95 -19.45
N LEU A 6 58.41 -4.83 -19.11
CA LEU A 6 57.87 -5.84 -20.02
C LEU A 6 56.45 -6.19 -19.60
N ALA A 7 55.61 -6.37 -20.61
CA ALA A 7 54.17 -6.30 -20.60
C ALA A 7 53.50 -7.68 -20.47
N GLN A 8 52.21 -7.62 -20.11
CA GLN A 8 51.11 -8.53 -20.48
C GLN A 8 51.24 -10.03 -20.18
N SER A 9 50.38 -10.51 -19.27
CA SER A 9 49.32 -11.45 -19.69
C SER A 9 48.13 -11.36 -18.73
N ALA A 10 47.01 -10.89 -19.27
CA ALA A 10 45.71 -11.03 -18.64
C ALA A 10 45.25 -12.48 -18.80
N ARG A 11 45.04 -13.18 -17.68
CA ARG A 11 44.21 -14.39 -17.64
C ARG A 11 42.98 -14.08 -16.82
N VAL A 12 41.87 -14.03 -17.55
CA VAL A 12 40.50 -14.10 -17.08
C VAL A 12 40.39 -15.26 -16.09
N VAL A 13 40.06 -14.95 -14.84
CA VAL A 13 39.53 -15.94 -13.90
C VAL A 13 38.02 -15.86 -14.07
N GLU A 14 37.45 -16.88 -14.72
CA GLU A 14 36.02 -17.16 -14.69
C GLU A 14 35.58 -17.31 -13.23
N VAL A 15 34.85 -16.32 -12.73
CA VAL A 15 34.09 -16.44 -11.49
C VAL A 15 32.78 -17.11 -11.87
N THR A 16 32.70 -18.40 -11.62
CA THR A 16 31.47 -19.19 -11.71
C THR A 16 30.44 -18.65 -10.73
N THR A 17 29.40 -18.05 -11.30
CA THR A 17 28.19 -17.59 -10.63
C THR A 17 27.47 -18.78 -9.99
N ALA A 18 27.54 -18.92 -8.68
CA ALA A 18 26.72 -19.86 -7.91
C ALA A 18 26.18 -19.15 -6.65
N PHE A 19 25.17 -18.31 -6.85
CA PHE A 19 24.31 -17.78 -5.80
C PHE A 19 22.86 -17.91 -6.28
N LEU A 20 22.17 -18.94 -5.81
CA LEU A 20 20.71 -19.06 -5.77
C LEU A 20 20.38 -20.41 -5.14
N LEU A 21 19.94 -20.40 -3.88
CA LEU A 21 19.03 -21.39 -3.30
C LEU A 21 18.68 -20.96 -1.87
N ALA A 22 17.75 -20.00 -1.78
CA ALA A 22 16.88 -19.90 -0.63
C ALA A 22 15.83 -21.02 -0.75
N LEU A 23 15.80 -21.90 0.25
CA LEU A 23 14.82 -22.98 0.39
C LEU A 23 13.43 -22.37 0.64
N SER A 24 12.64 -22.37 -0.41
CA SER A 24 11.19 -22.16 -0.45
C SER A 24 10.46 -23.43 -0.06
N PHE A 25 9.38 -23.36 0.74
CA PHE A 25 8.16 -24.20 0.72
C PHE A 25 7.18 -23.77 1.84
N PRO A 26 5.85 -23.97 1.73
CA PRO A 26 4.97 -23.79 0.56
C PRO A 26 3.95 -22.66 0.82
N VAL A 27 3.75 -21.80 -0.18
CA VAL A 27 2.53 -20.99 -0.29
C VAL A 27 1.41 -21.97 -0.62
N SER A 28 0.37 -22.02 0.22
CA SER A 28 -0.88 -22.69 -0.14
C SER A 28 -1.42 -22.01 -1.40
N ALA A 29 -1.24 -22.69 -2.53
CA ALA A 29 -1.81 -22.30 -3.81
C ALA A 29 -3.35 -22.36 -3.68
N ALA A 30 -4.01 -21.20 -3.76
CA ALA A 30 -5.35 -21.17 -4.34
C ALA A 30 -5.25 -21.76 -5.75
N PRO A 31 -6.23 -22.55 -6.22
CA PRO A 31 -6.14 -23.23 -7.50
C PRO A 31 -5.85 -22.21 -8.60
N SER A 32 -4.72 -22.40 -9.27
CA SER A 32 -4.34 -21.66 -10.46
C SER A 32 -5.46 -21.78 -11.48
N ALA A 33 -6.14 -20.68 -11.78
CA ALA A 33 -6.80 -20.56 -13.06
C ALA A 33 -5.71 -20.73 -14.12
N SER A 34 -5.79 -21.80 -14.90
CA SER A 34 -4.87 -22.06 -16.01
C SER A 34 -4.77 -20.80 -16.90
N PRO A 35 -3.57 -20.29 -17.20
CA PRO A 35 -3.39 -19.14 -18.09
C PRO A 35 -3.57 -19.49 -19.57
N ALA A 36 -4.16 -20.64 -19.88
CA ALA A 36 -4.36 -21.12 -21.24
C ALA A 36 -5.58 -20.43 -21.87
N ASN A 37 -5.38 -19.19 -22.33
CA ASN A 37 -6.07 -18.48 -23.43
C ASN A 37 -6.12 -16.95 -23.25
N ALA A 38 -5.18 -16.35 -22.50
CA ALA A 38 -4.83 -14.96 -22.79
C ALA A 38 -3.94 -14.94 -24.04
N PRO A 39 -4.24 -14.13 -25.08
CA PRO A 39 -3.33 -13.99 -26.21
C PRO A 39 -1.96 -13.50 -25.71
N PRO A 40 -0.84 -13.86 -26.37
CA PRO A 40 0.48 -13.47 -25.92
C PRO A 40 0.58 -11.93 -25.87
N VAL A 41 0.61 -11.38 -24.65
CA VAL A 41 0.89 -9.97 -24.39
C VAL A 41 2.40 -9.84 -24.45
N GLY A 42 2.92 -9.59 -25.64
CA GLY A 42 4.37 -9.58 -25.86
C GLY A 42 4.74 -9.53 -27.32
N SER A 43 4.42 -8.45 -28.00
CA SER A 43 5.25 -7.95 -29.08
C SER A 43 5.00 -6.46 -29.23
N ASP A 44 6.03 -5.69 -29.57
CA ASP A 44 5.94 -4.29 -29.93
C ASP A 44 4.96 -4.02 -31.11
N GLN A 45 4.34 -5.06 -31.69
CA GLN A 45 3.38 -4.98 -32.79
C GLN A 45 2.14 -4.12 -32.49
N TRP A 46 1.66 -4.08 -31.24
CA TRP A 46 0.49 -3.24 -30.87
C TRP A 46 0.76 -1.75 -31.12
N TRP A 47 1.98 -1.29 -30.80
CA TRP A 47 2.41 0.09 -31.00
C TRP A 47 2.89 0.40 -32.42
N GLN A 48 3.04 -0.63 -33.26
CA GLN A 48 3.57 -0.54 -34.62
C GLN A 48 2.50 -0.39 -35.69
N ASP A 49 1.21 -0.53 -35.36
CA ASP A 49 0.09 -0.20 -36.26
C ASP A 49 -0.35 1.27 -36.04
N PRO A 50 0.07 2.21 -36.90
CA PRO A 50 -0.24 3.63 -36.72
C PRO A 50 -1.73 3.94 -36.90
N SER A 51 -2.50 3.02 -37.49
CA SER A 51 -3.93 3.19 -37.71
C SER A 51 -4.75 3.02 -36.44
N ASN A 52 -4.19 2.50 -35.35
CA ASN A 52 -4.94 2.16 -34.12
C ASN A 52 -4.44 2.84 -32.84
N VAL A 53 -3.31 3.55 -32.90
CA VAL A 53 -2.64 4.17 -31.74
C VAL A 53 -2.99 5.66 -31.61
N LEU A 54 -3.62 6.02 -30.50
CA LEU A 54 -4.02 7.40 -30.16
C LEU A 54 -3.02 8.11 -29.25
N SER A 55 -2.40 7.35 -28.37
CA SER A 55 -1.31 7.74 -27.48
C SER A 55 -0.14 6.82 -27.74
N THR A 56 1.03 7.33 -28.13
CA THR A 56 2.20 6.47 -28.28
C THR A 56 2.60 5.88 -26.93
N ARG A 57 3.45 4.85 -26.92
CA ARG A 57 4.08 4.35 -25.69
C ARG A 57 4.70 5.48 -24.85
N ALA A 58 5.33 6.46 -25.51
CA ALA A 58 5.94 7.60 -24.83
C ALA A 58 4.90 8.55 -24.22
N ASP A 59 3.78 8.80 -24.91
CA ASP A 59 2.70 9.64 -24.41
C ASP A 59 2.01 9.00 -23.20
N ALA A 60 1.67 7.70 -23.30
CA ALA A 60 1.11 6.95 -22.19
C ALA A 60 2.06 6.92 -21.00
N ALA A 61 3.36 6.75 -21.25
CA ALA A 61 4.36 6.81 -20.20
C ALA A 61 4.45 8.18 -19.53
N ALA A 62 4.42 9.26 -20.32
CA ALA A 62 4.46 10.63 -19.80
C ALA A 62 3.24 10.94 -18.94
N MET A 63 2.03 10.52 -19.34
CA MET A 63 0.81 10.71 -18.55
C MET A 63 0.88 9.97 -17.20
N HIS A 64 1.32 8.71 -17.21
CA HIS A 64 1.50 7.94 -15.97
C HIS A 64 2.53 8.59 -15.06
N VAL A 65 3.72 8.92 -15.58
CA VAL A 65 4.76 9.57 -14.77
C VAL A 65 4.29 10.91 -14.21
N ALA A 66 3.66 11.76 -15.01
CA ALA A 66 3.12 13.03 -14.51
C ALA A 66 2.06 12.83 -13.42
N TYR A 67 1.18 11.83 -13.59
CA TYR A 67 0.17 11.49 -12.58
C TYR A 67 0.82 11.01 -11.27
N LEU A 68 1.81 10.13 -11.37
CA LEU A 68 2.61 9.69 -10.24
C LEU A 68 3.25 10.87 -9.51
N GLU A 69 3.93 11.76 -10.23
CA GLU A 69 4.60 12.92 -9.64
C GLU A 69 3.65 13.84 -8.89
N ARG A 70 2.40 13.93 -9.36
CA ARG A 70 1.33 14.68 -8.70
C ARG A 70 0.81 13.98 -7.45
N MET A 71 0.53 12.68 -7.53
CA MET A 71 0.04 11.89 -6.39
C MET A 71 1.08 11.71 -5.30
N SER A 72 2.36 11.90 -5.64
CA SER A 72 3.50 11.66 -4.76
C SER A 72 4.17 12.94 -4.26
N GLN A 73 3.48 14.07 -4.32
CA GLN A 73 3.99 15.31 -3.73
C GLN A 73 4.00 15.17 -2.21
N SER A 74 5.12 15.59 -1.58
CA SER A 74 5.27 15.49 -0.14
C SER A 74 4.28 16.41 0.59
N HIS A 75 3.74 15.96 1.72
CA HIS A 75 2.95 16.81 2.60
C HIS A 75 3.87 17.72 3.41
N ARG A 76 3.64 19.04 3.35
CA ARG A 76 4.44 19.98 4.14
C ARG A 76 3.95 20.04 5.58
N LEU A 77 4.86 19.80 6.51
CA LEU A 77 4.61 19.98 7.94
C LEU A 77 4.18 21.43 8.24
N THR A 78 3.12 21.59 9.03
CA THR A 78 2.67 22.89 9.52
C THR A 78 3.00 23.02 11.01
N VAL A 79 3.66 24.12 11.38
CA VAL A 79 4.00 24.43 12.78
C VAL A 79 2.72 24.81 13.55
N ARG A 80 2.31 23.94 14.47
CA ARG A 80 1.16 24.12 15.36
C ARG A 80 1.63 24.15 16.82
N LYS A 81 0.86 24.79 17.71
CA LYS A 81 1.22 24.90 19.14
C LYS A 81 0.04 24.66 20.07
N GLY A 82 0.35 24.17 21.28
CA GLY A 82 -0.63 24.03 22.36
C GLY A 82 -1.85 23.19 21.97
N ALA A 83 -3.05 23.71 22.25
CA ALA A 83 -4.31 22.98 21.99
C ALA A 83 -4.53 22.64 20.51
N GLU A 84 -4.08 23.48 19.58
CA GLU A 84 -4.19 23.21 18.14
C GLU A 84 -3.33 22.01 17.74
N PHE A 85 -2.08 21.97 18.23
CA PHE A 85 -1.19 20.84 18.00
C PHE A 85 -1.77 19.55 18.60
N GLN A 86 -2.27 19.59 19.84
CA GLN A 86 -2.87 18.43 20.50
C GLN A 86 -4.10 17.90 19.75
N ALA A 87 -4.97 18.79 19.27
CA ALA A 87 -6.14 18.40 18.47
C ALA A 87 -5.71 17.74 17.14
N HIS A 88 -4.73 18.33 16.45
CA HIS A 88 -4.16 17.76 15.23
C HIS A 88 -3.51 16.40 15.48
N GLN A 89 -2.70 16.27 16.54
CA GLN A 89 -2.01 15.04 16.92
C GLN A 89 -3.02 13.90 17.16
N LYS A 90 -4.11 14.16 17.89
CA LYS A 90 -5.18 13.19 18.13
C LYS A 90 -5.88 12.76 16.84
N ALA A 91 -6.22 13.71 15.98
CA ALA A 91 -6.87 13.44 14.70
C ALA A 91 -5.97 12.64 13.76
N LEU A 92 -4.70 13.04 13.64
CA LEU A 92 -3.71 12.39 12.80
C LEU A 92 -3.40 10.97 13.30
N ARG A 93 -3.24 10.76 14.61
CA ARG A 93 -3.06 9.42 15.19
C ARG A 93 -4.24 8.49 14.88
N ARG A 94 -5.46 8.99 15.02
CA ARG A 94 -6.67 8.23 14.66
C ARG A 94 -6.65 7.83 13.19
N THR A 95 -6.32 8.76 12.30
CA THR A 95 -6.20 8.52 10.86
C THR A 95 -5.09 7.50 10.55
N PHE A 96 -3.92 7.63 11.17
CA PHE A 96 -2.79 6.70 11.04
C PHE A 96 -3.20 5.27 11.44
N LEU A 97 -3.83 5.10 12.59
CA LEU A 97 -4.32 3.79 13.05
C LEU A 97 -5.43 3.24 12.15
N ALA A 98 -6.33 4.09 11.63
CA ALA A 98 -7.36 3.69 10.68
C ALA A 98 -6.76 3.20 9.35
N CYS A 99 -5.73 3.88 8.84
CA CYS A 99 -4.97 3.46 7.65
C CYS A 99 -4.30 2.08 7.85
N ALA A 100 -3.80 1.81 9.05
CA ALA A 100 -3.27 0.50 9.45
C ALA A 100 -4.35 -0.53 9.84
N GLY A 101 -5.65 -0.20 9.72
CA GLY A 101 -6.75 -1.08 10.09
C GLY A 101 -6.86 -1.42 11.58
N LEU A 102 -6.22 -0.60 12.43
CA LEU A 102 -6.09 -0.74 13.88
C LEU A 102 -6.90 0.32 14.65
N TRP A 103 -7.88 0.97 14.01
CA TRP A 103 -8.79 1.89 14.72
C TRP A 103 -10.21 1.29 14.85
N PRO A 104 -10.75 1.15 16.08
CA PRO A 104 -10.03 1.22 17.35
C PRO A 104 -9.00 0.09 17.47
N LEU A 105 -8.05 0.23 18.43
CA LEU A 105 -7.06 -0.82 18.67
C LEU A 105 -7.74 -2.13 19.08
N PRO A 106 -7.17 -3.30 18.74
CA PRO A 106 -7.66 -4.58 19.24
C PRO A 106 -7.62 -4.64 20.77
N ASP A 107 -8.46 -5.51 21.35
CA ASP A 107 -8.42 -5.78 22.78
C ASP A 107 -7.07 -6.38 23.18
N ARG A 108 -6.51 -5.92 24.31
CA ARG A 108 -5.31 -6.50 24.89
C ARG A 108 -5.66 -7.82 25.59
N LEU A 109 -5.25 -8.93 25.00
CA LEU A 109 -5.40 -10.27 25.59
C LEU A 109 -4.33 -10.53 26.68
N PRO A 110 -4.46 -11.57 27.52
CA PRO A 110 -3.34 -12.09 28.28
C PRO A 110 -2.15 -12.40 27.35
N LEU A 111 -0.94 -12.06 27.77
CA LEU A 111 0.25 -12.23 26.93
C LEU A 111 0.56 -13.69 26.60
N ASP A 112 0.14 -14.64 27.44
CA ASP A 112 0.48 -16.08 27.32
C ASP A 112 1.96 -16.27 26.97
N LEU A 113 2.83 -15.77 27.86
CA LEU A 113 4.27 -15.75 27.64
C LEU A 113 4.84 -17.16 27.71
N ARG A 114 5.41 -17.61 26.60
CA ARG A 114 6.15 -18.87 26.51
C ARG A 114 7.59 -18.58 26.13
N HIS A 115 8.53 -19.28 26.74
CA HIS A 115 9.95 -19.04 26.52
C HIS A 115 10.71 -20.32 26.19
N SER A 116 11.80 -20.17 25.44
CA SER A 116 12.82 -21.21 25.34
C SER A 116 13.58 -21.37 26.65
N GLU A 117 14.38 -22.43 26.73
CA GLU A 117 15.52 -22.48 27.64
C GLU A 117 16.43 -21.26 27.46
N PRO A 118 17.04 -20.75 28.54
CA PRO A 118 17.97 -19.62 28.46
C PRO A 118 19.27 -20.03 27.77
N LEU A 119 19.68 -19.26 26.77
CA LEU A 119 21.03 -19.31 26.23
C LEU A 119 21.94 -18.41 27.06
N ASP A 120 23.03 -18.98 27.57
CA ASP A 120 23.97 -18.26 28.43
C ASP A 120 24.92 -17.38 27.62
N HIS A 121 25.02 -16.12 28.01
CA HIS A 121 26.06 -15.17 27.60
C HIS A 121 26.80 -14.70 28.85
N GLU A 122 28.03 -14.21 28.72
CA GLU A 122 28.89 -13.80 29.83
C GLU A 122 28.18 -12.87 30.84
N TRP A 123 27.41 -11.89 30.36
CA TRP A 123 26.73 -10.89 31.21
C TRP A 123 25.20 -10.88 31.12
N CYS A 124 24.59 -11.70 30.25
CA CYS A 124 23.14 -11.79 30.13
C CYS A 124 22.66 -13.21 29.80
N THR A 125 21.36 -13.45 29.91
CA THR A 125 20.71 -14.63 29.32
C THR A 125 19.86 -14.19 28.14
N ILE A 126 19.76 -15.05 27.12
CA ILE A 126 18.92 -14.81 25.95
C ILE A 126 17.84 -15.88 25.90
N ARG A 127 16.58 -15.49 25.80
CA ARG A 127 15.45 -16.40 25.57
C ARG A 127 14.69 -16.00 24.31
N ARG A 128 14.28 -16.99 23.51
CA ARG A 128 13.18 -16.79 22.56
C ARG A 128 11.91 -16.69 23.38
N VAL A 129 11.11 -15.66 23.17
CA VAL A 129 9.81 -15.49 23.83
C VAL A 129 8.72 -15.42 22.77
N ALA A 130 7.66 -16.22 22.92
CA ALA A 130 6.42 -16.11 22.18
C ALA A 130 5.36 -15.40 23.04
N TYR A 131 4.56 -14.53 22.42
CA TYR A 131 3.53 -13.73 23.10
C TYR A 131 2.33 -13.51 22.19
N GLN A 132 1.13 -13.57 22.79
CA GLN A 132 -0.15 -13.55 22.10
C GLN A 132 -0.54 -12.13 21.65
N LEU A 133 -0.90 -12.03 20.38
CA LEU A 133 -1.34 -10.80 19.71
C LEU A 133 -2.86 -10.74 19.56
N TRP A 134 -3.43 -11.80 18.99
CA TRP A 134 -4.86 -12.05 18.79
C TRP A 134 -5.16 -13.46 19.28
N PRO A 135 -6.43 -13.86 19.42
CA PRO A 135 -6.75 -15.21 19.86
C PRO A 135 -6.03 -16.25 18.99
N GLU A 136 -5.16 -17.04 19.62
CA GLU A 136 -4.38 -18.12 18.99
C GLU A 136 -3.37 -17.65 17.92
N VAL A 137 -3.00 -16.36 17.92
CA VAL A 137 -1.99 -15.78 17.02
C VAL A 137 -0.85 -15.19 17.84
N TYR A 138 0.36 -15.67 17.60
CA TYR A 138 1.56 -15.31 18.37
C TYR A 138 2.60 -14.61 17.50
N ALA A 139 3.31 -13.66 18.11
CA ALA A 139 4.61 -13.20 17.63
C ALA A 139 5.71 -13.73 18.53
N THR A 140 6.95 -13.62 18.05
CA THR A 140 8.14 -14.00 18.81
C THR A 140 9.15 -12.86 18.88
N GLY A 141 10.12 -12.98 19.78
CA GLY A 141 11.28 -12.10 19.88
C GLY A 141 12.39 -12.70 20.73
N LEU A 142 13.53 -12.03 20.80
CA LEU A 142 14.64 -12.38 21.69
C LEU A 142 14.64 -11.42 22.89
N LEU A 143 14.51 -11.98 24.10
CA LEU A 143 14.67 -11.25 25.35
C LEU A 143 16.10 -11.43 25.85
N TYR A 144 16.81 -10.32 26.01
CA TYR A 144 18.15 -10.26 26.60
C TYR A 144 18.00 -9.70 28.02
N MET A 145 18.19 -10.57 29.01
CA MET A 145 18.08 -10.23 30.43
C MET A 145 19.47 -10.20 31.08
N PRO A 146 19.98 -9.05 31.53
CA PRO A 146 21.26 -8.98 32.24
C PRO A 146 21.27 -9.90 33.47
N LYS A 147 22.39 -10.58 33.72
CA LYS A 147 22.57 -11.45 34.90
C LYS A 147 22.68 -10.65 36.20
N SER A 148 23.20 -9.42 36.10
CA SER A 148 23.28 -8.46 37.18
C SER A 148 22.70 -7.14 36.69
N LEU A 149 21.66 -6.66 37.39
CA LEU A 149 21.04 -5.37 37.12
C LEU A 149 21.61 -4.34 38.09
N PRO A 150 22.31 -3.29 37.60
CA PRO A 150 22.87 -2.25 38.46
C PRO A 150 21.78 -1.38 39.11
N GLU A 151 20.57 -1.41 38.55
CA GLU A 151 19.41 -0.67 38.99
C GLU A 151 18.20 -1.61 38.98
N GLN A 152 17.36 -1.58 40.01
CA GLN A 152 16.15 -2.38 40.07
C GLN A 152 14.97 -1.52 40.59
N PRO A 153 13.85 -1.43 39.84
CA PRO A 153 13.67 -1.94 38.48
C PRO A 153 14.59 -1.23 37.46
N ALA A 154 14.99 -1.92 36.39
CA ALA A 154 15.96 -1.46 35.39
C ALA A 154 15.29 -0.79 34.18
N PRO A 155 15.97 0.15 33.49
CA PRO A 155 15.45 0.66 32.23
C PRO A 155 15.40 -0.43 31.16
N ALA A 156 14.53 -0.28 30.17
CA ALA A 156 14.36 -1.28 29.10
C ALA A 156 14.38 -0.65 27.71
N VAL A 157 14.73 -1.44 26.69
CA VAL A 157 14.71 -1.00 25.29
C VAL A 157 14.04 -2.05 24.39
N LEU A 158 12.99 -1.63 23.69
CA LEU A 158 12.42 -2.40 22.59
C LEU A 158 13.26 -2.20 21.33
N CYS A 159 13.63 -3.30 20.67
CA CYS A 159 14.62 -3.33 19.61
C CYS A 159 14.08 -4.02 18.33
N PRO A 160 13.07 -3.46 17.65
CA PRO A 160 12.66 -3.97 16.35
C PRO A 160 13.81 -3.96 15.35
N HIS A 161 13.80 -4.89 14.39
CA HIS A 161 14.83 -5.01 13.36
C HIS A 161 14.28 -4.79 11.95
N GLY A 162 15.14 -4.34 11.04
CA GLY A 162 14.84 -4.26 9.61
C GLY A 162 15.06 -5.57 8.87
N HIS A 163 15.03 -5.51 7.54
CA HIS A 163 15.17 -6.64 6.61
C HIS A 163 16.60 -7.19 6.52
N TRP A 164 17.21 -7.49 7.66
CA TRP A 164 18.47 -8.22 7.72
C TRP A 164 18.23 -9.67 7.28
N PRO A 165 19.16 -10.31 6.53
CA PRO A 165 19.00 -11.68 6.03
C PRO A 165 18.63 -12.70 7.13
N ASP A 166 19.14 -12.50 8.34
CA ASP A 166 18.92 -13.39 9.49
C ASP A 166 18.00 -12.80 10.57
N GLY A 167 17.29 -11.71 10.26
CA GLY A 167 16.40 -11.02 11.20
C GLY A 167 17.08 -10.61 12.51
N ASN A 168 16.42 -10.87 13.65
CA ASN A 168 16.97 -10.57 14.98
C ASN A 168 18.17 -11.43 15.39
N ALA A 169 18.53 -12.46 14.61
CA ALA A 169 19.76 -13.22 14.82
C ALA A 169 20.97 -12.63 14.08
N HIS A 170 20.79 -11.61 13.24
CA HIS A 170 21.91 -11.01 12.49
C HIS A 170 22.95 -10.36 13.42
N PRO A 171 24.27 -10.50 13.17
CA PRO A 171 25.31 -9.99 14.09
C PRO A 171 25.19 -8.51 14.44
N VAL A 172 24.84 -7.64 13.47
CA VAL A 172 24.64 -6.20 13.73
C VAL A 172 23.49 -5.95 14.71
N VAL A 173 22.41 -6.73 14.62
CA VAL A 173 21.26 -6.63 15.54
C VAL A 173 21.64 -7.15 16.92
N GLN A 174 22.35 -8.29 16.97
CA GLN A 174 22.87 -8.86 18.22
C GLN A 174 23.77 -7.87 18.96
N SER A 175 24.73 -7.24 18.27
CA SER A 175 25.70 -6.33 18.89
C SER A 175 25.01 -5.21 19.65
N ARG A 176 24.01 -4.56 19.05
CA ARG A 176 23.23 -3.52 19.71
C ARG A 176 22.49 -4.03 20.95
N CYS A 177 21.85 -5.19 20.85
CA CYS A 177 21.05 -5.74 21.95
C CYS A 177 21.94 -6.19 23.11
N LEU A 178 23.07 -6.84 22.83
CA LEU A 178 24.05 -7.28 23.81
C LEU A 178 24.77 -6.10 24.48
N ALA A 179 25.06 -5.03 23.74
CA ALA A 179 25.65 -3.81 24.29
C ALA A 179 24.70 -3.11 25.26
N LEU A 180 23.44 -2.90 24.87
CA LEU A 180 22.42 -2.37 25.78
C LEU A 180 22.24 -3.26 27.02
N ALA A 181 22.21 -4.59 26.87
CA ALA A 181 22.15 -5.50 28.00
C ALA A 181 23.37 -5.38 28.93
N LYS A 182 24.58 -5.26 28.38
CA LYS A 182 25.81 -5.02 29.15
C LYS A 182 25.79 -3.68 29.89
N MET A 183 25.09 -2.68 29.35
CA MET A 183 24.83 -1.38 29.98
C MET A 183 23.70 -1.42 31.01
N GLY A 184 23.16 -2.60 31.33
CA GLY A 184 22.13 -2.79 32.36
C GLY A 184 20.70 -2.50 31.89
N TYR A 185 20.42 -2.53 30.58
CA TYR A 185 19.06 -2.48 30.06
C TYR A 185 18.47 -3.88 29.92
N VAL A 186 17.17 -4.03 30.22
CA VAL A 186 16.41 -5.20 29.73
C VAL A 186 16.05 -4.96 28.26
N VAL A 187 16.44 -5.85 27.36
CA VAL A 187 16.26 -5.62 25.91
C VAL A 187 15.36 -6.67 25.31
N PHE A 188 14.35 -6.23 24.55
CA PHE A 188 13.49 -7.12 23.79
C PHE A 188 13.56 -6.82 22.29
N SER A 189 14.07 -7.75 21.49
CA SER A 189 14.13 -7.62 20.04
C SER A 189 13.05 -8.45 19.36
N THR A 190 11.98 -7.78 18.96
CA THR A 190 10.82 -8.40 18.28
C THR A 190 11.22 -8.94 16.91
N THR A 191 10.66 -10.09 16.54
CA THR A 191 10.76 -10.60 15.17
C THR A 191 9.89 -9.75 14.25
N GLN A 192 10.44 -9.34 13.10
CA GLN A 192 9.70 -8.59 12.09
C GLN A 192 8.70 -9.52 11.37
N ASN A 193 7.42 -9.16 11.44
CA ASN A 193 6.32 -9.96 10.88
C ASN A 193 5.73 -9.31 9.63
N HIS A 194 5.46 -10.12 8.60
CA HIS A 194 4.80 -9.68 7.37
C HIS A 194 3.56 -10.52 7.11
N TYR A 195 2.41 -9.87 7.13
CA TYR A 195 1.15 -10.43 6.66
C TYR A 195 0.28 -9.29 6.14
N GLU A 196 -0.52 -9.56 5.12
CA GLU A 196 -1.49 -8.60 4.63
C GLU A 196 -2.72 -9.33 4.08
N ASP A 197 -3.85 -8.68 4.25
CA ASP A 197 -5.12 -8.98 3.64
C ASP A 197 -5.93 -7.68 3.53
N LEU A 198 -5.54 -6.89 2.53
CA LEU A 198 -5.98 -5.51 2.42
C LEU A 198 -7.46 -5.34 2.14
N PRO A 199 -8.19 -6.23 1.43
CA PRO A 199 -9.64 -6.17 1.36
C PRO A 199 -10.33 -6.20 2.73
N TRP A 200 -9.76 -6.89 3.72
CA TRP A 200 -10.20 -6.83 5.12
C TRP A 200 -9.57 -5.70 5.93
N GLY A 201 -8.64 -4.95 5.34
CA GLY A 201 -7.92 -3.88 6.00
C GLY A 201 -6.80 -4.37 6.90
N VAL A 202 -6.26 -5.56 6.65
CA VAL A 202 -5.05 -6.06 7.33
C VAL A 202 -3.86 -5.72 6.44
N SER A 203 -2.88 -5.00 6.96
CA SER A 203 -1.64 -4.67 6.26
C SER A 203 -0.43 -5.14 7.07
N HIS A 204 0.76 -5.08 6.47
CA HIS A 204 2.00 -5.36 7.20
C HIS A 204 2.14 -4.48 8.45
N GLN A 205 1.70 -3.23 8.36
CA GLN A 205 1.72 -2.26 9.45
C GLN A 205 0.74 -2.65 10.56
N THR A 206 -0.42 -3.25 10.24
CA THR A 206 -1.33 -3.83 11.25
C THR A 206 -0.59 -4.78 12.18
N VAL A 207 0.16 -5.73 11.60
CA VAL A 207 0.86 -6.76 12.38
C VAL A 207 2.10 -6.19 13.05
N MET A 208 2.88 -5.35 12.37
CA MET A 208 4.09 -4.74 12.94
C MET A 208 3.79 -3.81 14.12
N ILE A 209 2.81 -2.91 13.97
CA ILE A 209 2.42 -1.98 15.04
C ILE A 209 1.90 -2.76 16.23
N TRP A 210 0.95 -3.69 16.00
CA TRP A 210 0.35 -4.44 17.10
C TRP A 210 1.36 -5.38 17.78
N SER A 211 2.23 -6.04 17.03
CA SER A 211 3.32 -6.86 17.60
C SER A 211 4.20 -6.03 18.55
N ASN A 212 4.57 -4.82 18.15
CA ASN A 212 5.44 -3.98 18.97
C ASN A 212 4.69 -3.33 20.15
N ILE A 213 3.41 -2.96 20.02
CA ILE A 213 2.56 -2.54 21.17
C ILE A 213 2.49 -3.66 22.22
N ARG A 214 2.30 -4.91 21.77
CA ARG A 214 2.28 -6.09 22.63
C ARG A 214 3.67 -6.45 23.17
N GLY A 215 4.73 -6.10 22.45
CA GLY A 215 6.11 -6.16 22.92
C GLY A 215 6.40 -5.17 24.06
N LEU A 216 5.79 -3.99 24.06
CA LEU A 216 5.82 -3.08 25.20
C LEU A 216 5.05 -3.66 26.39
N ASP A 217 3.87 -4.27 26.15
CA ASP A 217 3.12 -4.96 27.20
C ASP A 217 3.96 -6.08 27.86
N LEU A 218 4.74 -6.81 27.06
CA LEU A 218 5.69 -7.82 27.54
C LEU A 218 6.75 -7.19 28.44
N LEU A 219 7.43 -6.12 28.00
CA LEU A 219 8.42 -5.43 28.83
C LEU A 219 7.82 -4.95 30.16
N GLU A 220 6.63 -4.34 30.14
CA GLU A 220 5.93 -3.86 31.34
C GLU A 220 5.43 -4.99 32.26
N SER A 221 5.40 -6.24 31.79
CA SER A 221 5.02 -7.41 32.59
C SER A 221 6.18 -7.98 33.41
N LEU A 222 7.43 -7.63 33.06
CA LEU A 222 8.63 -8.10 33.75
C LEU A 222 8.84 -7.27 35.03
N ALA A 223 9.02 -7.93 36.17
CA ALA A 223 9.25 -7.26 37.45
C ALA A 223 10.57 -6.48 37.48
N GLU A 224 11.52 -6.91 36.64
CA GLU A 224 12.82 -6.30 36.45
C GLU A 224 12.76 -4.97 35.69
N VAL A 225 11.64 -4.63 35.04
CA VAL A 225 11.55 -3.46 34.15
C VAL A 225 10.88 -2.27 34.83
N ASP A 226 11.54 -1.12 34.74
CA ASP A 226 10.97 0.16 35.13
C ASP A 226 10.12 0.69 33.98
N LYS A 227 8.80 0.64 34.19
CA LYS A 227 7.79 1.08 33.20
C LYS A 227 7.89 2.57 32.88
N THR A 228 8.56 3.35 33.71
CA THR A 228 8.78 4.77 33.44
C THR A 228 9.99 5.04 32.56
N ARG A 229 10.83 4.03 32.29
CA ARG A 229 12.12 4.15 31.60
C ARG A 229 12.26 3.16 30.44
N ILE A 230 11.31 3.21 29.50
CA ILE A 230 11.32 2.37 28.30
C ILE A 230 11.78 3.20 27.09
N GLY A 231 12.77 2.70 26.37
CA GLY A 231 13.22 3.22 25.08
C GLY A 231 12.84 2.34 23.89
N CYS A 232 13.00 2.84 22.67
CA CYS A 232 12.81 2.05 21.44
C CYS A 232 13.82 2.43 20.35
N THR A 233 14.42 1.46 19.66
CA THR A 233 15.32 1.76 18.54
C THR A 233 15.37 0.66 17.48
N GLY A 234 15.54 1.07 16.22
CA GLY A 234 15.73 0.19 15.10
C GLY A 234 16.34 0.93 13.90
N CYS A 235 16.90 0.17 12.96
CA CYS A 235 17.44 0.70 11.70
C CYS A 235 16.69 0.13 10.51
N SER A 236 16.52 0.93 9.45
CA SER A 236 15.82 0.55 8.23
C SER A 236 14.39 0.14 8.56
N GLY A 237 13.91 -1.05 8.14
CA GLY A 237 12.61 -1.57 8.56
C GLY A 237 12.38 -1.63 10.09
N GLY A 238 13.44 -1.63 10.92
CA GLY A 238 13.33 -1.45 12.36
C GLY A 238 13.13 0.02 12.78
N GLY A 239 13.69 0.96 12.01
CA GLY A 239 13.41 2.39 12.13
C GLY A 239 11.95 2.69 11.79
N LEU A 240 11.42 2.09 10.71
CA LEU A 240 9.99 2.18 10.35
C LEU A 240 9.12 1.67 11.50
N GLN A 241 9.44 0.52 12.06
CA GLN A 241 8.68 -0.03 13.19
C GLN A 241 8.76 0.87 14.43
N THR A 242 9.92 1.47 14.69
CA THR A 242 10.09 2.42 15.80
C THR A 242 9.23 3.67 15.59
N GLU A 243 9.27 4.26 14.39
CA GLU A 243 8.49 5.44 14.04
C GLU A 243 6.98 5.17 14.07
N MET A 244 6.53 4.05 13.48
CA MET A 244 5.12 3.64 13.52
C MET A 244 4.64 3.32 14.94
N LEU A 245 5.48 2.74 15.80
CA LEU A 245 5.14 2.47 17.19
C LEU A 245 4.98 3.78 17.97
N LEU A 246 5.89 4.74 17.80
CA LEU A 246 5.77 6.07 18.40
C LEU A 246 4.47 6.76 17.95
N ALA A 247 4.17 6.71 16.65
CA ALA A 247 2.93 7.25 16.11
C ALA A 247 1.67 6.56 16.69
N ALA A 248 1.73 5.24 16.86
CA ALA A 248 0.64 4.46 17.44
C ALA A 248 0.46 4.70 18.95
N GLU A 249 1.53 4.92 19.70
CA GLU A 249 1.49 5.23 21.13
C GLU A 249 1.00 6.68 21.39
N GLY A 250 1.40 7.63 20.53
CA GLY A 250 0.91 9.02 20.55
C GLY A 250 1.30 9.81 21.79
N GLU A 251 0.45 10.77 22.19
CA GLU A 251 0.70 11.63 23.37
C GLU A 251 0.81 10.86 24.70
N GLN A 252 0.27 9.63 24.75
CA GLN A 252 0.29 8.76 25.94
C GLN A 252 1.43 7.74 25.90
N SER A 253 2.46 8.00 25.09
CA SER A 253 3.49 7.02 24.83
C SER A 253 4.21 6.52 26.08
N ARG A 254 4.36 5.20 26.17
CA ARG A 254 5.22 4.52 27.14
C ARG A 254 6.70 4.68 26.82
N ILE A 255 7.02 4.96 25.57
CA ILE A 255 8.41 5.16 25.11
C ILE A 255 8.84 6.57 25.50
N ARG A 256 9.92 6.67 26.29
CA ARG A 256 10.50 7.95 26.72
C ARG A 256 11.63 8.42 25.85
N ALA A 257 12.38 7.49 25.27
CA ALA A 257 13.51 7.77 24.39
C ALA A 257 13.46 6.87 23.16
N ALA A 258 13.63 7.43 21.97
CA ALA A 258 13.71 6.66 20.75
C ALA A 258 14.82 7.13 19.83
N SER A 259 15.41 6.20 19.09
CA SER A 259 16.35 6.49 18.01
C SER A 259 15.90 5.77 16.75
N VAL A 260 15.46 6.56 15.77
CA VAL A 260 14.98 6.12 14.45
C VAL A 260 16.15 6.25 13.47
N VAL A 261 16.64 5.12 12.97
CA VAL A 261 17.86 5.08 12.15
C VAL A 261 17.52 4.70 10.71
N GLY A 262 17.96 5.50 9.75
CA GLY A 262 17.85 5.20 8.30
C GLY A 262 16.43 4.93 7.83
N MET A 263 15.45 5.71 8.28
CA MET A 263 14.06 5.57 7.83
C MET A 263 13.39 6.88 7.45
N THR A 264 13.31 7.86 8.36
CA THR A 264 12.47 9.04 8.17
C THR A 264 12.91 9.85 6.95
N CYS A 265 12.02 9.94 5.96
CA CYS A 265 12.17 10.65 4.69
C CYS A 265 10.78 10.95 4.12
N ASP A 266 10.69 11.81 3.11
CA ASP A 266 9.43 11.96 2.37
C ASP A 266 9.12 10.65 1.64
N PHE A 267 7.86 10.25 1.59
CA PHE A 267 7.42 9.05 0.89
C PHE A 267 7.85 9.04 -0.59
N ARG A 268 7.95 10.22 -1.23
CA ARG A 268 8.43 10.35 -2.60
C ARG A 268 9.84 9.77 -2.81
N GLU A 269 10.66 9.69 -1.77
CA GLU A 269 12.02 9.13 -1.80
C GLU A 269 12.04 7.60 -1.94
N ILE A 270 10.93 6.93 -1.62
CA ILE A 270 10.89 5.46 -1.44
C ILE A 270 9.85 4.74 -2.31
N ILE A 271 9.17 5.47 -3.20
CA ILE A 271 8.13 4.93 -4.09
C ILE A 271 8.62 4.73 -5.53
N PHE A 272 7.98 3.77 -6.21
CA PHE A 272 8.19 3.50 -7.64
C PHE A 272 7.77 4.71 -8.48
N PRO A 273 8.40 5.03 -9.63
CA PRO A 273 9.53 4.39 -10.31
C PRO A 273 10.88 4.84 -9.76
N ALA A 274 10.90 5.92 -8.97
CA ALA A 274 12.12 6.57 -8.50
C ALA A 274 12.95 5.66 -7.60
N SER A 275 12.31 5.00 -6.64
CA SER A 275 12.96 4.12 -5.66
C SER A 275 12.06 2.92 -5.36
N HIS A 276 12.61 1.87 -4.73
CA HIS A 276 11.85 0.67 -4.43
C HIS A 276 12.13 0.16 -3.02
N HIS A 277 11.17 0.40 -2.15
CA HIS A 277 11.18 -0.14 -0.79
C HIS A 277 10.34 -1.40 -0.66
N CYS A 278 10.54 -2.10 0.47
CA CYS A 278 9.64 -3.18 0.86
C CYS A 278 8.21 -2.66 0.94
N VAL A 279 7.23 -3.47 0.51
CA VAL A 279 5.81 -3.13 0.57
C VAL A 279 5.31 -2.80 1.98
N CYS A 280 6.04 -3.22 3.03
CA CYS A 280 5.74 -2.81 4.41
C CYS A 280 5.97 -1.31 4.68
N ASN A 281 6.56 -0.55 3.77
CA ASN A 281 6.64 0.91 3.84
C ASN A 281 5.39 1.59 3.22
N HIS A 282 4.58 0.84 2.46
CA HIS A 282 3.40 1.34 1.76
C HIS A 282 2.12 0.93 2.51
N PHE A 283 1.64 1.77 3.43
CA PHE A 283 0.41 1.51 4.18
C PHE A 283 -0.80 2.17 3.51
N PRO A 284 -1.97 1.52 3.44
CA PRO A 284 -3.11 2.04 2.69
C PRO A 284 -3.49 3.46 3.09
N ASN A 285 -3.80 4.31 2.10
CA ASN A 285 -4.38 5.65 2.28
C ASN A 285 -3.53 6.72 2.97
N ILE A 286 -2.35 6.43 3.53
CA ILE A 286 -1.65 7.43 4.37
C ILE A 286 -1.20 8.67 3.59
N MET A 287 -0.84 8.53 2.31
CA MET A 287 -0.43 9.68 1.51
C MET A 287 -1.61 10.62 1.21
N ARG A 288 -2.85 10.30 1.62
CA ARG A 288 -3.96 11.26 1.60
C ARG A 288 -3.87 12.30 2.72
N CYS A 289 -3.09 12.03 3.76
CA CYS A 289 -3.20 12.76 5.02
C CYS A 289 -1.88 13.16 5.65
N ALA A 290 -0.76 12.46 5.41
CA ALA A 290 0.52 12.82 5.98
C ALA A 290 1.71 12.21 5.25
N ASP A 291 2.90 12.71 5.60
CA ASP A 291 4.23 12.19 5.26
C ASP A 291 4.98 11.79 6.56
N PRO A 292 6.03 10.93 6.54
CA PRO A 292 6.75 10.53 7.74
C PRO A 292 7.27 11.68 8.61
N PRO A 293 7.80 12.80 8.07
CA PRO A 293 8.12 13.97 8.89
C PRO A 293 6.96 14.50 9.74
N GLU A 294 5.72 14.46 9.25
CA GLU A 294 4.54 14.84 10.04
C GLU A 294 4.11 13.73 11.00
N LEU A 295 4.18 12.45 10.59
CA LEU A 295 3.89 11.32 11.47
C LEU A 295 4.87 11.23 12.64
N ALA A 296 6.13 11.61 12.44
CA ALA A 296 7.16 11.70 13.48
C ALA A 296 6.77 12.68 14.60
N THR A 297 5.90 13.65 14.33
CA THR A 297 5.38 14.58 15.36
C THR A 297 4.44 13.89 16.35
N LEU A 298 3.80 12.77 15.96
CA LEU A 298 2.94 12.00 16.85
C LEU A 298 3.71 11.43 18.05
N ALA A 299 5.04 11.33 17.95
CA ALA A 299 5.90 10.87 19.03
C ALA A 299 5.93 11.81 20.25
N MET A 300 5.57 13.09 20.11
CA MET A 300 5.60 14.02 21.24
C MET A 300 4.65 13.57 22.37
N PRO A 301 5.12 13.55 23.64
CA PRO A 301 6.34 14.19 24.14
C PRO A 301 7.58 13.29 24.26
N ALA A 302 7.64 12.10 23.65
CA ALA A 302 8.83 11.25 23.68
C ALA A 302 10.06 11.99 23.12
N ALA A 303 11.24 11.68 23.65
CA ALA A 303 12.49 12.19 23.10
C ALA A 303 12.96 11.35 21.91
N VAL A 304 13.08 11.97 20.73
CA VAL A 304 13.37 11.29 19.48
C VAL A 304 14.66 11.78 18.85
N GLN A 305 15.52 10.84 18.50
CA GLN A 305 16.72 11.04 17.71
C GLN A 305 16.54 10.44 16.31
N PHE A 306 16.91 11.18 15.28
CA PHE A 306 16.97 10.71 13.89
C PHE A 306 18.44 10.56 13.46
N LEU A 307 18.82 9.37 13.00
CA LEU A 307 20.16 9.11 12.46
C LEU A 307 20.04 8.84 10.97
N THR A 308 20.63 9.72 10.15
CA THR A 308 20.51 9.71 8.68
C THR A 308 21.88 9.47 8.02
N MET A 309 21.88 9.02 6.76
CA MET A 309 23.11 8.60 6.05
C MET A 309 22.97 8.73 4.52
N ASN A 310 23.92 8.21 3.73
CA ASN A 310 23.89 8.27 2.25
C ASN A 310 22.85 7.30 1.66
N ASP A 311 21.59 7.49 2.02
CA ASP A 311 20.44 6.74 1.54
C ASP A 311 19.24 7.69 1.33
N TRP A 312 18.02 7.15 1.22
CA TRP A 312 16.78 7.92 1.10
C TRP A 312 16.58 8.98 2.21
N THR A 313 17.26 8.87 3.35
CA THR A 313 17.21 9.83 4.47
C THR A 313 18.19 10.99 4.35
N GLN A 314 19.13 10.98 3.38
CA GLN A 314 20.24 11.96 3.33
C GLN A 314 19.79 13.42 3.31
N ARG A 315 18.57 13.68 2.80
CA ARG A 315 18.00 15.03 2.71
C ARG A 315 17.20 15.43 3.94
N PHE A 316 16.81 14.51 4.81
CA PHE A 316 15.88 14.77 5.90
C PHE A 316 16.36 15.85 6.87
N GLU A 317 17.63 15.82 7.28
CA GLU A 317 18.21 16.82 8.19
C GLU A 317 18.16 18.24 7.61
N LYS A 318 18.31 18.37 6.28
CA LYS A 318 18.32 19.66 5.60
C LYS A 318 16.91 20.14 5.25
N ASP A 319 16.08 19.26 4.70
CA ASP A 319 14.85 19.64 4.01
C ASP A 319 13.63 19.59 4.94
N ASN A 320 13.64 18.74 5.97
CA ASN A 320 12.48 18.47 6.82
C ASN A 320 12.72 18.82 8.30
N PHE A 321 13.88 18.49 8.84
CA PHE A 321 14.18 18.65 10.27
C PHE A 321 14.05 20.09 10.80
N PRO A 322 14.36 21.18 10.06
CA PRO A 322 14.18 22.54 10.55
C PRO A 322 12.74 22.86 10.98
N LEU A 323 11.74 22.38 10.23
CA LEU A 323 10.32 22.56 10.59
C LEU A 323 9.93 21.75 11.83
N LEU A 324 10.52 20.56 12.02
CA LEU A 324 10.35 19.78 13.25
C LEU A 324 10.93 20.56 14.45
N VAL A 325 12.10 21.17 14.31
CA VAL A 325 12.73 22.00 15.36
C VAL A 325 11.82 23.18 15.73
N GLU A 326 11.26 23.90 14.75
CA GLU A 326 10.32 24.99 14.99
C GLU A 326 9.08 24.51 15.76
N LEU A 327 8.51 23.37 15.37
CA LEU A 327 7.34 22.79 16.01
C LEU A 327 7.64 22.32 17.45
N TYR A 328 8.73 21.58 17.68
CA TYR A 328 9.13 21.18 19.03
C TYR A 328 9.45 22.40 19.91
N LYS A 329 10.09 23.44 19.37
CA LYS A 329 10.33 24.71 20.08
C LYS A 329 9.03 25.42 20.44
N ALA A 330 8.07 25.47 19.52
CA ALA A 330 6.76 26.09 19.76
C ALA A 330 5.95 25.39 20.87
N ASN A 331 6.27 24.12 21.16
CA ASN A 331 5.65 23.34 22.23
C ASN A 331 6.56 23.13 23.45
N GLY A 332 7.72 23.79 23.51
CA GLY A 332 8.63 23.75 24.65
C GLY A 332 9.36 22.42 24.86
N LEU A 333 9.60 21.66 23.78
CA LEU A 333 10.19 20.33 23.81
C LEU A 333 11.44 20.20 22.91
N VAL A 334 12.02 21.32 22.45
CA VAL A 334 13.14 21.30 21.46
C VAL A 334 14.32 20.45 21.90
N GLU A 335 14.58 20.36 23.20
CA GLU A 335 15.66 19.55 23.78
C GLU A 335 15.45 18.04 23.59
N ARG A 336 14.20 17.62 23.36
CA ARG A 336 13.76 16.23 23.12
C ARG A 336 13.91 15.79 21.67
N LEU A 337 14.52 16.61 20.83
CA LEU A 337 14.69 16.35 19.41
C LEU A 337 16.17 16.42 19.05
N ASP A 338 16.68 15.38 18.39
CA ASP A 338 18.05 15.33 17.85
C ASP A 338 18.02 14.78 16.41
N CYS A 339 18.88 15.29 15.55
CA CYS A 339 19.14 14.70 14.24
C CYS A 339 20.64 14.73 13.98
N HIS A 340 21.15 13.67 13.35
CA HIS A 340 22.54 13.60 12.95
C HIS A 340 22.69 12.83 11.65
N TYR A 341 23.22 13.52 10.64
CA TYR A 341 23.67 12.90 9.41
C TYR A 341 25.12 12.42 9.53
N GLU A 342 25.36 11.18 9.09
CA GLU A 342 26.69 10.61 8.96
C GLU A 342 26.87 10.00 7.56
N PRO A 343 27.84 10.47 6.75
CA PRO A 343 27.98 10.13 5.32
C PRO A 343 28.55 8.72 5.11
N THR A 344 27.75 7.72 5.49
CA THR A 344 28.04 6.29 5.47
C THR A 344 27.03 5.58 4.58
N GLU A 345 27.31 4.33 4.21
CA GLU A 345 26.31 3.47 3.57
C GLU A 345 25.12 3.20 4.49
N HIS A 346 24.07 2.55 3.97
CA HIS A 346 22.89 2.18 4.75
C HIS A 346 23.21 1.12 5.81
N THR A 347 23.60 1.56 7.01
CA THR A 347 24.06 0.70 8.11
C THR A 347 23.73 1.27 9.49
N PHE A 348 23.75 0.39 10.50
CA PHE A 348 23.71 0.79 11.90
C PHE A 348 25.04 0.46 12.56
N ASP A 349 26.11 1.12 12.10
CA ASP A 349 27.48 0.93 12.55
C ASP A 349 27.73 1.36 14.01
N LYS A 350 28.97 1.16 14.48
CA LYS A 350 29.36 1.47 15.85
C LYS A 350 29.14 2.94 16.21
N SER A 351 29.51 3.88 15.34
CA SER A 351 29.37 5.33 15.58
C SER A 351 27.90 5.71 15.88
N LYS A 352 26.98 5.26 15.03
CA LYS A 352 25.54 5.49 15.23
C LYS A 352 25.02 4.81 16.49
N ARG A 353 25.48 3.58 16.78
CA ARG A 353 25.08 2.85 17.99
C ARG A 353 25.54 3.58 19.26
N GLU A 354 26.78 4.07 19.30
CA GLU A 354 27.33 4.84 20.43
C GLU A 354 26.56 6.14 20.67
N ARG A 355 26.16 6.85 19.61
CA ARG A 355 25.28 8.02 19.71
C ARG A 355 23.89 7.67 20.24
N MET A 356 23.31 6.57 19.76
CA MET A 356 22.02 6.07 20.25
C MET A 356 22.08 5.68 21.73
N TYR A 357 23.14 5.00 22.18
CA TYR A 357 23.35 4.67 23.59
C TYR A 357 23.36 5.94 24.46
N GLY A 358 24.08 6.99 24.02
CA GLY A 358 24.09 8.29 24.68
C GLY A 358 22.71 8.92 24.79
N TRP A 359 21.88 8.80 23.74
CA TRP A 359 20.50 9.31 23.75
C TRP A 359 19.63 8.57 24.77
N MET A 360 19.75 7.24 24.84
CA MET A 360 19.06 6.43 25.84
C MET A 360 19.52 6.79 27.26
N GLU A 361 20.82 6.94 27.51
CA GLU A 361 21.35 7.37 28.81
C GLU A 361 20.80 8.73 29.26
N LYS A 362 20.72 9.71 28.34
CA LYS A 362 20.17 11.03 28.68
C LYS A 362 18.73 10.95 29.14
N TRP A 363 17.89 10.27 28.36
CA TRP A 363 16.44 10.35 28.56
C TRP A 363 15.88 9.28 29.50
N LEU A 364 16.57 8.16 29.66
CA LEU A 364 16.17 7.10 30.57
C LEU A 364 16.90 7.19 31.92
N ARG A 365 18.08 7.82 32.00
CA ARG A 365 18.86 7.92 33.26
C ARG A 365 19.22 9.36 33.67
N GLY A 366 18.80 10.37 32.91
CA GLY A 366 19.08 11.78 33.23
C GLY A 366 20.55 12.16 33.09
N LYS A 367 21.35 11.38 32.34
CA LYS A 367 22.76 11.71 32.09
C LYS A 367 22.91 12.83 31.06
N GLU A 368 24.10 13.42 31.00
CA GLU A 368 24.44 14.33 29.91
C GLU A 368 24.49 13.57 28.57
N PHE A 369 24.01 14.20 27.48
CA PHE A 369 24.11 13.59 26.16
C PHE A 369 25.52 13.66 25.61
N LYS A 370 26.14 12.49 25.48
CA LYS A 370 27.38 12.25 24.74
C LYS A 370 27.36 10.82 24.20
N PRO A 371 28.01 10.54 23.05
CA PRO A 371 28.19 9.17 22.59
C PRO A 371 28.79 8.31 23.70
N VAL A 372 28.21 7.13 23.94
CA VAL A 372 28.69 6.16 24.92
C VAL A 372 29.43 5.08 24.18
N SER A 373 30.69 4.84 24.57
CA SER A 373 31.50 3.84 23.87
C SER A 373 30.85 2.47 23.92
N GLU A 374 30.77 1.82 22.76
CA GLU A 374 30.22 0.48 22.64
C GLU A 374 31.16 -0.49 23.34
N PRO A 375 30.67 -1.24 24.35
CA PRO A 375 31.50 -2.23 25.01
C PRO A 375 31.88 -3.35 24.04
N GLU A 376 32.98 -4.04 24.28
CA GLU A 376 33.34 -5.21 23.49
C GLU A 376 32.25 -6.29 23.60
N ILE A 377 31.73 -6.73 22.45
CA ILE A 377 30.66 -7.71 22.32
C ILE A 377 31.14 -8.91 21.51
N LYS A 378 30.89 -10.10 22.05
CA LYS A 378 30.94 -11.35 21.30
C LYS A 378 29.52 -11.80 20.95
N THR A 379 29.19 -11.82 19.67
CA THR A 379 27.90 -12.33 19.16
C THR A 379 27.90 -13.86 19.10
N PHE A 380 26.71 -14.44 19.04
CA PHE A 380 26.53 -15.87 18.78
C PHE A 380 26.52 -16.16 17.28
N PRO A 381 26.90 -17.38 16.87
CA PRO A 381 26.58 -17.85 15.52
C PRO A 381 25.08 -17.76 15.27
N VAL A 382 24.69 -17.21 14.12
CA VAL A 382 23.29 -16.96 13.72
C VAL A 382 22.38 -18.17 13.99
N LYS A 383 22.82 -19.36 13.58
CA LYS A 383 22.06 -20.62 13.74
C LYS A 383 21.72 -20.91 15.21
N THR A 384 22.57 -20.51 16.16
CA THR A 384 22.33 -20.70 17.59
C THR A 384 21.06 -19.98 18.03
N LEU A 385 20.91 -18.71 17.64
CA LEU A 385 19.71 -17.93 17.98
C LEU A 385 18.48 -18.36 17.18
N GLN A 386 18.65 -18.74 15.91
CA GLN A 386 17.55 -19.27 15.09
C GLN A 386 17.00 -20.60 15.63
N ASN A 387 17.85 -21.41 16.27
CA ASN A 387 17.44 -22.69 16.87
C ASN A 387 16.75 -22.53 18.23
N LEU A 388 16.77 -21.35 18.86
CA LEU A 388 15.99 -21.09 20.06
C LEU A 388 14.50 -21.09 19.71
N LYS A 389 13.77 -22.09 20.21
CA LYS A 389 12.32 -22.24 20.04
C LYS A 389 11.62 -22.04 21.36
N ALA A 390 10.66 -21.13 21.38
CA ALA A 390 9.63 -21.11 22.41
C ALA A 390 8.47 -21.99 21.92
N ASP A 391 7.78 -22.67 22.82
CA ASP A 391 6.45 -23.20 22.52
C ASP A 391 5.57 -22.02 22.08
N ASP A 392 4.82 -22.19 21.00
CA ASP A 392 3.90 -21.17 20.49
C ASP A 392 2.42 -21.53 20.77
N GLY A 393 2.19 -22.63 21.50
CA GLY A 393 0.89 -23.15 21.93
C GLY A 393 -0.11 -23.35 20.82
N GLY A 394 0.36 -23.85 19.67
CA GLY A 394 -0.51 -24.13 18.53
C GLY A 394 -0.86 -22.87 17.74
N ASN A 395 0.10 -21.95 17.59
CA ASN A 395 -0.04 -20.71 16.84
C ASN A 395 -0.67 -20.96 15.45
N LYS A 396 -1.85 -20.39 15.21
CA LYS A 396 -2.59 -20.56 13.93
C LYS A 396 -2.03 -19.70 12.81
N GLY A 397 -1.06 -18.83 13.11
CA GLY A 397 -0.41 -17.95 12.15
C GLY A 397 -1.24 -16.72 11.79
N PHE A 398 -0.61 -15.78 11.08
CA PHE A 398 -1.22 -14.47 10.80
C PHE A 398 -2.44 -14.53 9.85
N SER A 399 -2.62 -15.61 9.09
CA SER A 399 -3.82 -15.79 8.24
C SER A 399 -5.13 -15.84 9.03
N GLN A 400 -5.06 -16.24 10.31
CA GLN A 400 -6.21 -16.22 11.22
C GLN A 400 -6.74 -14.81 11.47
N ILE A 401 -5.91 -13.76 11.34
CA ILE A 401 -6.30 -12.36 11.53
C ILE A 401 -7.45 -12.00 10.59
N SER A 402 -7.39 -12.42 9.33
CA SER A 402 -8.47 -12.17 8.36
C SER A 402 -9.79 -12.78 8.77
N GLY A 403 -9.77 -14.00 9.35
CA GLY A 403 -10.98 -14.64 9.86
C GLY A 403 -11.57 -13.88 11.06
N LEU A 404 -10.70 -13.33 11.94
CA LEU A 404 -11.12 -12.50 13.07
C LEU A 404 -11.71 -11.16 12.58
N PHE A 405 -11.06 -10.51 11.62
CA PHE A 405 -11.51 -9.25 11.04
C PHE A 405 -12.81 -9.44 10.25
N ALA A 406 -12.98 -10.57 9.55
CA ALA A 406 -14.24 -10.92 8.93
C ALA A 406 -15.36 -11.06 9.99
N LYS A 407 -15.12 -11.76 11.09
CA LYS A 407 -16.10 -11.88 12.19
C LYS A 407 -16.45 -10.53 12.83
N GLN A 408 -15.45 -9.65 12.97
CA GLN A 408 -15.62 -8.35 13.64
C GLN A 408 -16.25 -7.29 12.73
N PHE A 409 -15.88 -7.26 11.45
CA PHE A 409 -16.18 -6.16 10.54
C PHE A 409 -17.02 -6.54 9.33
N ALA A 410 -17.35 -7.82 9.10
CA ALA A 410 -18.24 -8.18 8.00
C ALA A 410 -19.58 -7.46 8.15
N PRO A 411 -20.05 -6.78 7.09
CA PRO A 411 -21.32 -6.09 7.15
C PRO A 411 -22.45 -7.11 7.30
N SER A 412 -23.46 -6.79 8.10
CA SER A 412 -24.71 -7.55 8.07
C SER A 412 -25.36 -7.40 6.69
N VAL A 413 -25.88 -8.50 6.17
CA VAL A 413 -26.68 -8.49 4.94
C VAL A 413 -28.02 -7.82 5.26
N PRO A 414 -28.33 -6.65 4.69
CA PRO A 414 -29.54 -5.92 5.06
C PRO A 414 -30.78 -6.63 4.52
N LYS A 415 -31.84 -6.65 5.31
CA LYS A 415 -33.19 -7.06 4.87
C LYS A 415 -33.96 -5.82 4.48
N LEU A 416 -33.82 -5.40 3.23
CA LEU A 416 -34.51 -4.24 2.68
C LEU A 416 -35.90 -4.68 2.20
N ALA A 417 -36.95 -4.04 2.71
CA ALA A 417 -38.34 -4.37 2.39
C ALA A 417 -39.01 -3.34 1.47
N SER A 418 -38.46 -2.13 1.38
CA SER A 418 -39.07 -1.01 0.66
C SER A 418 -38.05 -0.16 -0.11
N ARG A 419 -38.57 0.65 -1.03
CA ARG A 419 -37.76 1.61 -1.81
C ARG A 419 -37.06 2.62 -0.92
N ALA A 420 -37.78 3.14 0.08
CA ALA A 420 -37.24 4.11 1.03
C ALA A 420 -36.07 3.54 1.85
N GLU A 421 -36.18 2.29 2.31
CA GLU A 421 -35.09 1.61 3.01
C GLU A 421 -33.87 1.41 2.11
N TRP A 422 -34.09 1.02 0.86
CA TRP A 422 -33.01 0.88 -0.12
C TRP A 422 -32.34 2.23 -0.43
N ASP A 423 -33.10 3.31 -0.65
CA ASP A 423 -32.55 4.64 -0.92
C ASP A 423 -31.65 5.11 0.24
N SER A 424 -32.10 4.92 1.48
CA SER A 424 -31.32 5.25 2.69
C SER A 424 -30.04 4.42 2.78
N TRP A 425 -30.14 3.10 2.60
CA TRP A 425 -28.99 2.19 2.62
C TRP A 425 -27.98 2.51 1.52
N ARG A 426 -28.47 2.76 0.30
CA ARG A 426 -27.68 3.15 -0.87
C ARG A 426 -26.88 4.42 -0.61
N LYS A 427 -27.50 5.44 -0.02
CA LYS A 427 -26.83 6.71 0.32
C LYS A 427 -25.61 6.48 1.22
N GLY A 428 -25.73 5.61 2.23
CA GLY A 428 -24.62 5.22 3.09
C GLY A 428 -23.51 4.49 2.34
N LYS A 429 -23.85 3.59 1.41
CA LYS A 429 -22.88 2.87 0.58
C LYS A 429 -22.11 3.78 -0.37
N LEU A 430 -22.75 4.78 -0.95
CA LEU A 430 -22.07 5.75 -1.81
C LEU A 430 -21.05 6.60 -1.05
N GLY A 431 -21.36 7.02 0.18
CA GLY A 431 -20.38 7.71 1.03
C GLY A 431 -19.14 6.86 1.31
N ALA A 432 -19.34 5.57 1.63
CA ALA A 432 -18.23 4.64 1.83
C ALA A 432 -17.43 4.39 0.53
N LEU A 433 -18.09 4.36 -0.63
CA LEU A 433 -17.45 4.13 -1.91
C LEU A 433 -16.44 5.24 -2.26
N ASP A 434 -16.80 6.50 -1.99
CA ASP A 434 -15.90 7.64 -2.21
C ASP A 434 -14.65 7.55 -1.33
N ASP A 435 -14.78 7.06 -0.10
CA ASP A 435 -13.64 6.83 0.79
C ASP A 435 -12.74 5.69 0.33
N LEU A 436 -13.33 4.61 -0.20
CA LEU A 436 -12.63 3.42 -0.70
C LEU A 436 -11.89 3.68 -2.03
N LEU A 437 -12.51 4.44 -2.94
CA LEU A 437 -11.96 4.71 -4.28
C LEU A 437 -11.08 5.98 -4.33
N GLY A 438 -11.08 6.76 -3.25
CA GLY A 438 -10.38 8.02 -3.15
C GLY A 438 -11.05 9.15 -3.94
N ARG A 439 -10.60 10.39 -3.72
CA ARG A 439 -11.09 11.56 -4.46
C ARG A 439 -10.27 11.81 -5.73
N PRO A 440 -10.91 12.15 -6.86
CA PRO A 440 -10.20 12.48 -8.09
C PRO A 440 -9.43 13.79 -7.99
N LEU A 441 -8.33 13.87 -8.72
CA LEU A 441 -7.70 15.14 -9.07
C LEU A 441 -8.62 15.93 -10.02
N GLY A 442 -8.49 17.25 -10.02
CA GLY A 442 -9.13 18.08 -11.05
C GLY A 442 -8.59 17.75 -12.45
N ARG A 443 -9.42 17.88 -13.48
CA ARG A 443 -9.02 17.72 -14.90
C ARG A 443 -8.05 18.83 -15.31
N GLU A 444 -6.95 18.46 -15.96
CA GLU A 444 -5.99 19.41 -16.55
C GLU A 444 -5.98 19.34 -18.09
N GLY A 445 -5.79 20.48 -18.74
CA GLY A 445 -5.69 20.61 -20.21
C GLY A 445 -7.04 20.69 -20.94
N ASP A 446 -6.99 20.76 -22.28
CA ASP A 446 -8.15 20.94 -23.15
C ASP A 446 -9.22 19.84 -22.98
N ALA A 447 -10.49 20.25 -23.07
CA ALA A 447 -11.66 19.50 -22.64
C ALA A 447 -11.89 18.14 -23.34
N THR A 448 -11.34 17.93 -24.54
CA THR A 448 -11.26 16.66 -25.30
C THR A 448 -10.68 16.98 -26.68
N ARG A 449 -9.87 16.09 -27.29
CA ARG A 449 -9.34 16.28 -28.66
C ARG A 449 -9.72 15.13 -29.58
N THR A 450 -10.44 15.43 -30.67
CA THR A 450 -10.57 14.51 -31.81
C THR A 450 -9.25 14.49 -32.58
N VAL A 451 -8.63 13.32 -32.68
CA VAL A 451 -7.33 13.12 -33.32
C VAL A 451 -7.49 12.79 -34.80
N ALA A 452 -8.47 11.95 -35.13
CA ALA A 452 -8.81 11.60 -36.50
C ALA A 452 -10.25 11.07 -36.58
N SER A 453 -10.80 11.05 -37.80
CA SER A 453 -12.07 10.41 -38.11
C SER A 453 -11.96 9.72 -39.46
N GLU A 454 -12.52 8.52 -39.57
CA GLU A 454 -12.60 7.78 -40.84
C GLU A 454 -13.96 7.10 -40.98
N THR A 455 -14.31 6.72 -42.22
CA THR A 455 -15.50 5.92 -42.49
C THR A 455 -15.07 4.58 -43.07
N ARG A 456 -15.48 3.49 -42.42
CA ARG A 456 -15.12 2.13 -42.80
C ARG A 456 -16.27 1.17 -42.51
N ASP A 457 -16.57 0.27 -43.44
CA ASP A 457 -17.58 -0.80 -43.29
C ASP A 457 -18.97 -0.29 -42.82
N GLY A 458 -19.35 0.92 -43.26
CA GLY A 458 -20.62 1.57 -42.91
C GLY A 458 -20.65 2.25 -41.54
N LEU A 459 -19.51 2.32 -40.85
CA LEU A 459 -19.33 3.03 -39.59
C LEU A 459 -18.46 4.27 -39.78
N VAL A 460 -18.82 5.35 -39.10
CA VAL A 460 -17.89 6.44 -38.78
C VAL A 460 -17.14 6.03 -37.51
N ILE A 461 -15.81 6.07 -37.57
CA ILE A 461 -14.92 5.76 -36.46
C ILE A 461 -14.12 7.03 -36.14
N GLU A 462 -14.37 7.60 -34.96
CA GLU A 462 -13.65 8.76 -34.45
C GLU A 462 -12.64 8.31 -33.38
N LYS A 463 -11.44 8.88 -33.44
CA LYS A 463 -10.35 8.64 -32.50
C LYS A 463 -10.23 9.85 -31.58
N VAL A 464 -10.40 9.65 -30.28
CA VAL A 464 -10.59 10.74 -29.32
C VAL A 464 -9.73 10.53 -28.08
N LEU A 465 -9.11 11.62 -27.60
CA LEU A 465 -8.47 11.65 -26.28
C LEU A 465 -9.38 12.43 -25.31
N VAL A 466 -9.93 11.73 -24.32
CA VAL A 466 -10.85 12.30 -23.33
C VAL A 466 -10.09 12.65 -22.05
N ALA A 467 -10.14 13.91 -21.61
CA ALA A 467 -9.51 14.32 -20.35
C ALA A 467 -10.21 13.69 -19.14
N SER A 468 -9.47 13.03 -18.23
CA SER A 468 -10.02 12.30 -17.09
C SER A 468 -9.78 12.99 -15.74
N GLU A 469 -8.60 12.82 -15.13
CA GLU A 469 -8.21 13.50 -13.90
C GLU A 469 -6.71 13.79 -13.93
N GLY A 470 -6.31 14.93 -13.36
CA GLY A 470 -4.96 15.44 -13.49
C GLY A 470 -4.52 15.48 -14.96
N PRO A 471 -3.30 15.00 -15.29
CA PRO A 471 -2.78 15.00 -16.66
C PRO A 471 -3.29 13.83 -17.53
N VAL A 472 -4.13 12.93 -16.99
CA VAL A 472 -4.51 11.69 -17.67
C VAL A 472 -5.54 11.97 -18.77
N LYS A 473 -5.27 11.45 -19.97
CA LYS A 473 -6.20 11.42 -21.10
C LYS A 473 -6.48 9.97 -21.49
N VAL A 474 -7.75 9.62 -21.60
CA VAL A 474 -8.24 8.27 -21.93
C VAL A 474 -8.36 8.15 -23.45
N PRO A 475 -7.64 7.21 -24.10
CA PRO A 475 -7.82 6.91 -25.51
C PRO A 475 -9.15 6.20 -25.75
N VAL A 476 -9.93 6.75 -26.69
CA VAL A 476 -11.29 6.31 -26.99
C VAL A 476 -11.51 6.17 -28.49
N LEU A 477 -12.18 5.09 -28.90
CA LEU A 477 -12.80 4.99 -30.23
C LEU A 477 -14.31 5.21 -30.10
N VAL A 478 -14.87 6.10 -30.92
CA VAL A 478 -16.31 6.29 -31.05
C VAL A 478 -16.75 5.70 -32.38
N LEU A 479 -17.69 4.76 -32.35
CA LEU A 479 -18.24 4.08 -33.50
C LEU A 479 -19.71 4.47 -33.63
N ARG A 480 -20.13 4.90 -34.82
CA ARG A 480 -21.54 5.15 -35.12
C ARG A 480 -21.86 4.78 -36.56
N SER A 481 -23.12 4.42 -36.82
CA SER A 481 -23.57 4.19 -38.19
C SER A 481 -23.40 5.45 -39.04
N ALA A 482 -22.74 5.32 -40.20
CA ALA A 482 -22.59 6.42 -41.17
C ALA A 482 -23.95 6.88 -41.75
N LYS A 483 -24.98 6.06 -41.60
CA LYS A 483 -26.36 6.35 -42.04
C LYS A 483 -27.21 7.02 -40.96
N ALA A 484 -26.70 7.18 -39.74
CA ALA A 484 -27.46 7.77 -38.64
C ALA A 484 -27.80 9.23 -38.95
N LYS A 485 -29.09 9.56 -38.88
CA LYS A 485 -29.63 10.92 -39.04
C LYS A 485 -30.32 11.45 -37.77
N ILE A 486 -30.35 10.63 -36.73
CA ILE A 486 -30.96 10.90 -35.44
C ILE A 486 -29.92 10.75 -34.34
N LYS A 487 -30.21 11.30 -33.17
CA LYS A 487 -29.42 11.02 -31.96
C LYS A 487 -29.54 9.55 -31.59
N LEU A 488 -28.44 8.91 -31.19
CA LEU A 488 -28.41 7.48 -30.88
C LEU A 488 -28.18 7.25 -29.38
N PRO A 489 -28.74 6.16 -28.80
CA PRO A 489 -28.35 5.71 -27.47
C PRO A 489 -26.85 5.37 -27.44
N VAL A 490 -26.23 5.48 -26.26
CA VAL A 490 -24.78 5.25 -26.11
C VAL A 490 -24.47 3.99 -25.31
N VAL A 491 -23.51 3.21 -25.82
CA VAL A 491 -22.96 2.03 -25.13
C VAL A 491 -21.47 2.22 -24.95
N VAL A 492 -21.02 2.30 -23.69
CA VAL A 492 -19.60 2.44 -23.35
C VAL A 492 -19.05 1.08 -22.94
N TYR A 493 -18.00 0.63 -23.62
CA TYR A 493 -17.32 -0.63 -23.34
C TYR A 493 -15.97 -0.39 -22.66
N ALA A 494 -15.69 -1.24 -21.67
CA ALA A 494 -14.41 -1.32 -20.98
C ALA A 494 -13.97 -2.78 -20.84
N ASP A 495 -12.84 -3.13 -21.46
CA ASP A 495 -12.24 -4.46 -21.39
C ASP A 495 -10.72 -4.35 -21.21
N SER A 496 -10.13 -5.17 -20.32
CA SER A 496 -8.69 -5.17 -20.08
C SER A 496 -7.87 -5.57 -21.31
N ARG A 497 -8.48 -6.29 -22.27
CA ARG A 497 -7.92 -6.58 -23.60
C ARG A 497 -7.65 -5.31 -24.41
N GLY A 498 -8.37 -4.22 -24.14
CA GLY A 498 -8.23 -2.93 -24.81
C GLY A 498 -9.11 -2.77 -26.06
N LYS A 499 -9.28 -1.53 -26.51
CA LYS A 499 -10.25 -1.12 -27.53
C LYS A 499 -10.01 -1.72 -28.91
N ALA A 500 -8.77 -1.96 -29.34
CA ALA A 500 -8.55 -2.60 -30.64
C ALA A 500 -8.90 -4.10 -30.61
N ALA A 501 -8.72 -4.79 -29.47
CA ALA A 501 -9.24 -6.15 -29.30
C ALA A 501 -10.77 -6.16 -29.34
N MET A 502 -11.42 -5.21 -28.65
CA MET A 502 -12.88 -5.04 -28.71
C MET A 502 -13.38 -4.72 -30.13
N LEU A 503 -12.65 -3.89 -30.89
CA LEU A 503 -12.98 -3.56 -32.29
C LEU A 503 -12.88 -4.78 -33.21
N ALA A 504 -11.96 -5.71 -32.92
CA ALA A 504 -11.74 -6.93 -33.71
C ALA A 504 -12.77 -8.04 -33.43
N ASP A 505 -13.58 -7.94 -32.37
CA ASP A 505 -14.59 -8.94 -32.03
C ASP A 505 -15.66 -9.04 -33.15
N LYS A 506 -16.03 -10.28 -33.52
CA LYS A 506 -16.96 -10.57 -34.64
C LYS A 506 -18.32 -11.15 -34.23
N GLY A 507 -18.55 -11.34 -32.93
CA GLY A 507 -19.81 -11.88 -32.41
C GLY A 507 -21.02 -10.95 -32.61
N ALA A 508 -22.23 -11.49 -32.45
CA ALA A 508 -23.46 -10.71 -32.56
C ALA A 508 -23.56 -9.55 -31.57
N GLU A 509 -22.86 -9.65 -30.43
CA GLU A 509 -22.76 -8.58 -29.43
C GLU A 509 -21.50 -7.71 -29.58
N SER A 510 -20.76 -7.85 -30.69
CA SER A 510 -19.53 -7.08 -30.87
C SER A 510 -19.82 -5.58 -31.05
N PRO A 511 -18.90 -4.71 -30.62
CA PRO A 511 -19.05 -3.26 -30.73
C PRO A 511 -19.47 -2.75 -32.12
N ALA A 512 -18.87 -3.32 -33.18
CA ALA A 512 -19.18 -2.91 -34.55
C ALA A 512 -20.58 -3.34 -35.01
N VAL A 513 -21.10 -4.47 -34.50
CA VAL A 513 -22.48 -4.90 -34.76
C VAL A 513 -23.46 -4.01 -33.99
N VAL A 514 -23.18 -3.73 -32.71
CA VAL A 514 -24.00 -2.84 -31.87
C VAL A 514 -24.07 -1.44 -32.46
N ALA A 515 -22.94 -0.88 -32.92
CA ALA A 515 -22.92 0.44 -33.57
C ALA A 515 -23.77 0.48 -34.85
N ARG A 516 -23.70 -0.55 -35.69
CA ARG A 516 -24.51 -0.66 -36.91
C ARG A 516 -26.00 -0.85 -36.61
N SER A 517 -26.33 -1.47 -35.48
CA SER A 517 -27.72 -1.68 -35.04
C SER A 517 -28.43 -0.44 -34.51
N GLY A 518 -27.74 0.71 -34.43
CA GLY A 518 -28.35 2.00 -34.06
C GLY A 518 -27.94 2.51 -32.67
N SER A 519 -26.68 2.29 -32.27
CA SER A 519 -26.11 2.89 -31.07
C SER A 519 -24.81 3.64 -31.41
N THR A 520 -24.50 4.66 -30.62
CA THR A 520 -23.14 5.22 -30.56
C THR A 520 -22.34 4.35 -29.58
N VAL A 521 -21.32 3.66 -30.06
CA VAL A 521 -20.49 2.78 -29.23
C VAL A 521 -19.18 3.47 -28.92
N VAL A 522 -18.80 3.47 -27.65
CA VAL A 522 -17.59 4.13 -27.15
C VAL A 522 -16.69 3.07 -26.53
N LEU A 523 -15.52 2.83 -27.12
CA LEU A 523 -14.54 1.86 -26.63
C LEU A 523 -13.43 2.61 -25.90
N ALA A 524 -13.26 2.33 -24.60
CA ALA A 524 -12.32 3.08 -23.75
C ALA A 524 -11.14 2.22 -23.28
N ASP A 525 -9.93 2.71 -23.50
CA ASP A 525 -8.72 2.24 -22.84
C ASP A 525 -8.52 3.00 -21.52
N VAL A 526 -9.31 2.66 -20.51
CA VAL A 526 -9.14 3.22 -19.15
C VAL A 526 -7.75 2.90 -18.60
N ARG A 527 -7.31 3.60 -17.55
CA ARG A 527 -5.97 3.39 -16.98
C ARG A 527 -5.67 1.90 -16.73
N PHE A 528 -4.48 1.51 -17.18
CA PHE A 528 -3.93 0.16 -17.15
C PHE A 528 -4.54 -0.85 -18.13
N ALA A 529 -5.46 -0.42 -19.00
CA ALA A 529 -6.00 -1.23 -20.10
C ALA A 529 -5.57 -0.69 -21.48
N GLY A 530 -5.52 -1.58 -22.49
CA GLY A 530 -5.16 -1.25 -23.87
C GLY A 530 -3.90 -0.38 -24.00
N GLU A 531 -4.03 0.80 -24.60
CA GLU A 531 -2.92 1.76 -24.72
C GLU A 531 -2.42 2.32 -23.38
N MET A 532 -3.25 2.36 -22.35
CA MET A 532 -2.87 2.89 -21.04
C MET A 532 -2.21 1.85 -20.13
N ARG A 533 -1.82 0.70 -20.67
CA ARG A 533 -1.12 -0.39 -19.98
C ARG A 533 0.22 0.03 -19.38
N LEU A 534 0.56 -0.55 -18.24
CA LEU A 534 1.76 -0.19 -17.47
C LEU A 534 3.07 -0.64 -18.12
N GLU A 535 3.02 -1.58 -19.07
CA GLU A 535 4.17 -1.90 -19.90
C GLU A 535 4.68 -0.67 -20.68
N ALA A 536 3.81 0.32 -20.92
CA ALA A 536 4.17 1.53 -21.64
C ALA A 536 5.29 2.34 -20.95
N ILE A 537 5.29 2.40 -19.61
CA ILE A 537 6.29 3.14 -18.84
C ILE A 537 7.62 2.39 -18.68
N SER A 538 7.68 1.10 -19.05
CA SER A 538 8.90 0.30 -18.93
C SER A 538 10.07 0.95 -19.64
N GLY A 539 11.21 1.12 -18.96
CA GLY A 539 12.41 1.78 -19.51
C GLY A 539 12.29 3.30 -19.79
N LEU A 540 11.12 3.89 -19.56
CA LEU A 540 10.85 5.32 -19.77
C LEU A 540 10.62 6.07 -18.45
N ALA A 541 10.11 5.39 -17.41
CA ALA A 541 9.70 6.03 -16.17
C ALA A 541 10.80 6.93 -15.56
N ASN A 542 12.01 6.40 -15.32
CA ASN A 542 13.11 7.16 -14.73
C ASN A 542 13.65 8.29 -15.61
N LYS A 543 13.49 8.17 -16.94
CA LYS A 543 13.87 9.23 -17.89
C LYS A 543 12.89 10.39 -17.85
N LEU A 544 11.60 10.10 -17.70
CA LEU A 544 10.52 11.08 -17.69
C LEU A 544 10.31 11.73 -16.31
N SER A 545 10.75 11.09 -15.21
CA SER A 545 10.64 11.67 -13.86
C SER A 545 11.50 12.93 -13.71
N THR A 546 10.87 14.02 -13.27
CA THR A 546 11.49 15.30 -12.91
C THR A 546 12.12 15.24 -11.52
N PHE A 547 11.50 14.50 -10.59
CA PHE A 547 12.10 14.25 -9.28
C PHE A 547 13.13 13.13 -9.35
N LYS A 548 14.31 13.37 -8.79
CA LYS A 548 15.34 12.35 -8.57
C LYS A 548 15.41 12.04 -7.08
N PRO A 549 15.26 10.77 -6.69
CA PRO A 549 15.35 10.38 -5.29
C PRO A 549 16.79 10.52 -4.81
N ALA A 550 16.94 10.65 -3.49
CA ALA A 550 18.22 10.71 -2.84
C ALA A 550 19.11 9.46 -3.06
N SER A 551 18.48 8.30 -3.23
CA SER A 551 19.16 7.03 -3.49
C SER A 551 18.40 6.22 -4.54
N ASN A 552 19.13 5.47 -5.37
CA ASN A 552 18.56 4.61 -6.41
C ASN A 552 18.46 3.14 -5.96
N VAL A 553 18.27 2.89 -4.67
CA VAL A 553 18.21 1.52 -4.14
C VAL A 553 16.95 0.83 -4.66
N GLY A 554 17.15 -0.22 -5.47
CA GLY A 554 16.13 -1.24 -5.72
C GLY A 554 15.36 -1.23 -7.03
N GLU A 555 15.87 -0.68 -8.16
CA GLU A 555 15.17 -0.82 -9.46
C GLU A 555 14.65 -2.25 -9.69
N ARG A 556 13.33 -2.45 -9.64
CA ARG A 556 12.74 -3.77 -9.89
C ARG A 556 12.77 -4.04 -11.41
N PRO A 557 12.96 -5.30 -11.81
CA PRO A 557 12.85 -5.69 -13.21
C PRO A 557 11.51 -5.25 -13.82
N ALA A 558 11.49 -4.95 -15.12
CA ALA A 558 10.31 -4.46 -15.85
C ALA A 558 9.03 -5.31 -15.64
N GLY A 559 9.17 -6.62 -15.40
CA GLY A 559 8.04 -7.52 -15.12
C GLY A 559 7.31 -7.28 -13.80
N GLN A 560 7.83 -6.42 -12.90
CA GLN A 560 7.19 -6.11 -11.62
C GLN A 560 6.52 -4.73 -11.59
N ILE A 561 6.52 -4.00 -12.71
CA ILE A 561 5.92 -2.66 -12.81
C ILE A 561 4.43 -2.65 -12.42
N PRO A 562 3.57 -3.58 -12.91
CA PRO A 562 2.16 -3.58 -12.54
C PRO A 562 1.93 -3.69 -11.03
N LEU A 563 2.67 -4.58 -10.36
CA LEU A 563 2.57 -4.76 -8.91
C LEU A 563 2.99 -3.51 -8.14
N SER A 564 4.09 -2.87 -8.55
CA SER A 564 4.57 -1.62 -7.91
C SER A 564 3.56 -0.48 -8.06
N TRP A 565 2.93 -0.35 -9.22
CA TRP A 565 1.90 0.66 -9.46
C TRP A 565 0.61 0.40 -8.70
N GLU A 566 0.16 -0.85 -8.67
CA GLU A 566 -0.98 -1.22 -7.82
C GLU A 566 -0.68 -0.85 -6.36
N ARG A 567 0.55 -1.12 -5.88
CA ARG A 567 0.98 -0.73 -4.53
C ARG A 567 0.99 0.79 -4.32
N ASN A 568 1.55 1.56 -5.24
CA ASN A 568 1.49 3.02 -5.17
C ASN A 568 0.03 3.52 -5.14
N SER A 569 -0.85 2.92 -5.94
CA SER A 569 -2.28 3.28 -5.98
C SER A 569 -2.97 3.08 -4.62
N ILE A 570 -2.62 2.00 -3.91
CA ILE A 570 -3.11 1.74 -2.55
C ILE A 570 -2.55 2.77 -1.57
N PHE A 571 -1.27 3.12 -1.72
CA PHE A 571 -0.57 4.03 -0.84
C PHE A 571 -1.12 5.46 -0.91
N TRP A 572 -1.36 5.94 -2.14
CA TRP A 572 -2.05 7.20 -2.44
C TRP A 572 -3.50 7.24 -1.96
N GLY A 573 -4.08 6.09 -1.60
CA GLY A 573 -5.50 5.95 -1.34
C GLY A 573 -6.35 6.26 -2.57
N ARG A 574 -5.84 5.86 -3.73
CA ARG A 574 -6.45 6.04 -5.04
C ARG A 574 -6.30 4.74 -5.82
N PRO A 575 -6.97 3.65 -5.42
CA PRO A 575 -6.77 2.33 -6.01
C PRO A 575 -7.08 2.33 -7.52
N ALA A 576 -6.48 1.40 -8.26
CA ALA A 576 -6.67 1.23 -9.70
C ALA A 576 -8.16 1.21 -10.12
N ALA A 577 -9.03 0.60 -9.29
CA ALA A 577 -10.47 0.58 -9.54
C ALA A 577 -11.11 1.98 -9.48
N GLY A 578 -10.68 2.84 -8.55
CA GLY A 578 -11.16 4.22 -8.42
C GLY A 578 -10.66 5.13 -9.53
N MET A 579 -9.42 4.90 -9.95
CA MET A 579 -8.83 5.51 -11.14
C MET A 579 -9.65 5.18 -12.40
N GLY A 580 -9.83 3.89 -12.70
CA GLY A 580 -10.62 3.46 -13.86
C GLY A 580 -12.08 3.91 -13.81
N ALA A 581 -12.70 3.97 -12.63
CA ALA A 581 -14.08 4.43 -12.50
C ALA A 581 -14.22 5.92 -12.83
N THR A 582 -13.19 6.71 -12.49
CA THR A 582 -13.09 8.13 -12.86
C THR A 582 -12.92 8.30 -14.37
N ASP A 583 -12.08 7.45 -14.98
CA ASP A 583 -11.86 7.43 -16.42
C ASP A 583 -13.17 7.14 -17.17
N LEU A 584 -13.95 6.14 -16.74
CA LEU A 584 -15.24 5.85 -17.35
C LEU A 584 -16.25 6.98 -17.18
N ARG A 585 -16.31 7.63 -16.02
CA ARG A 585 -17.19 8.79 -15.82
C ARG A 585 -16.81 9.96 -16.74
N ALA A 586 -15.50 10.18 -16.97
CA ALA A 586 -15.04 11.17 -17.94
C ALA A 586 -15.43 10.81 -19.38
N VAL A 587 -15.35 9.54 -19.75
CA VAL A 587 -15.82 9.05 -21.06
C VAL A 587 -17.34 9.24 -21.21
N ILE A 588 -18.12 9.00 -20.15
CA ILE A 588 -19.57 9.24 -20.13
C ILE A 588 -19.87 10.73 -20.27
N ASP A 589 -19.14 11.62 -19.56
CA ASP A 589 -19.27 13.07 -19.71
C ASP A 589 -19.05 13.51 -21.14
N TYR A 590 -17.96 13.03 -21.76
CA TYR A 590 -17.67 13.30 -23.16
C TYR A 590 -18.80 12.81 -24.07
N ALA A 591 -19.21 11.55 -23.93
CA ALA A 591 -20.22 10.96 -24.81
C ALA A 591 -21.58 11.67 -24.69
N CYS A 592 -21.98 12.03 -23.47
CA CYS A 592 -23.24 12.76 -23.24
C CYS A 592 -23.17 14.22 -23.70
N GLY A 593 -21.97 14.79 -23.84
CA GLY A 593 -21.77 16.14 -24.38
C GLY A 593 -21.85 16.21 -25.90
N ARG A 594 -21.97 15.08 -26.60
CA ARG A 594 -22.05 15.05 -28.07
C ARG A 594 -23.45 15.37 -28.56
N ASP A 595 -23.54 16.15 -29.64
CA ASP A 595 -24.82 16.53 -30.24
C ASP A 595 -25.57 15.37 -30.90
N ASP A 596 -24.85 14.29 -31.24
CA ASP A 596 -25.38 13.09 -31.90
C ASP A 596 -25.77 11.96 -30.93
N VAL A 597 -25.74 12.21 -29.62
CA VAL A 597 -26.05 11.22 -28.57
C VAL A 597 -27.37 11.55 -27.85
N GLU A 598 -28.14 10.50 -27.58
CA GLU A 598 -29.29 10.55 -26.69
C GLU A 598 -28.83 10.32 -25.23
N VAL A 599 -28.79 11.38 -24.43
CA VAL A 599 -28.24 11.38 -23.05
C VAL A 599 -29.07 10.53 -22.07
N SER A 600 -30.32 10.20 -22.40
CA SER A 600 -31.24 9.48 -21.53
C SER A 600 -30.84 8.01 -21.27
N SER A 601 -29.97 7.44 -22.11
CA SER A 601 -29.81 5.99 -22.25
C SER A 601 -28.35 5.53 -22.35
N VAL A 602 -27.53 5.81 -21.33
CA VAL A 602 -26.16 5.26 -21.27
C VAL A 602 -26.21 3.81 -20.77
N GLN A 603 -25.64 2.90 -21.56
CA GLN A 603 -25.31 1.53 -21.15
C GLN A 603 -23.80 1.39 -20.90
N LEU A 604 -23.42 0.72 -19.81
CA LEU A 604 -22.03 0.32 -19.55
C LEU A 604 -21.84 -1.17 -19.75
N VAL A 605 -20.78 -1.55 -20.45
CA VAL A 605 -20.36 -2.94 -20.63
C VAL A 605 -18.96 -3.11 -20.05
N GLY A 606 -18.80 -4.04 -19.09
CA GLY A 606 -17.53 -4.28 -18.42
C GLY A 606 -17.24 -5.78 -18.28
N CYS A 607 -16.01 -6.19 -18.57
CA CYS A 607 -15.57 -7.58 -18.52
C CYS A 607 -14.35 -7.77 -17.60
N GLY A 608 -14.32 -8.89 -16.88
CA GLY A 608 -13.24 -9.25 -15.97
C GLY A 608 -13.02 -8.21 -14.88
N ASP A 609 -11.79 -7.69 -14.79
CA ASP A 609 -11.42 -6.66 -13.80
C ASP A 609 -12.19 -5.36 -14.02
N LEU A 610 -12.49 -5.03 -15.28
CA LEU A 610 -13.21 -3.80 -15.63
C LEU A 610 -14.73 -3.92 -15.43
N ALA A 611 -15.26 -5.12 -15.13
CA ALA A 611 -16.63 -5.26 -14.65
C ALA A 611 -16.82 -4.57 -13.29
N ALA A 612 -15.86 -4.73 -12.37
CA ALA A 612 -15.86 -4.03 -11.09
C ALA A 612 -15.70 -2.50 -11.27
N VAL A 613 -14.84 -2.09 -12.22
CA VAL A 613 -14.64 -0.67 -12.55
C VAL A 613 -15.91 -0.02 -13.11
N ALA A 614 -16.60 -0.69 -14.04
CA ALA A 614 -17.86 -0.22 -14.60
C ALA A 614 -18.98 -0.16 -13.54
N MET A 615 -19.06 -1.16 -12.65
CA MET A 615 -19.97 -1.16 -11.51
C MET A 615 -19.76 0.07 -10.61
N PHE A 616 -18.53 0.38 -10.25
CA PHE A 616 -18.20 1.54 -9.43
C PHE A 616 -18.41 2.89 -10.16
N ALA A 617 -18.10 2.95 -11.45
CA ALA A 617 -18.40 4.11 -12.28
C ALA A 617 -19.91 4.42 -12.23
N ALA A 618 -20.75 3.41 -12.48
CA ALA A 618 -22.20 3.53 -12.49
C ALA A 618 -22.82 3.90 -11.14
N ALA A 619 -22.22 3.47 -10.02
CA ALA A 619 -22.78 3.71 -8.69
C ALA A 619 -23.01 5.20 -8.40
N GLY A 620 -22.08 6.06 -8.86
CA GLY A 620 -22.18 7.52 -8.77
C GLY A 620 -22.64 8.21 -10.05
N GLU A 621 -23.06 7.47 -11.08
CA GLU A 621 -23.40 8.01 -12.39
C GLU A 621 -24.90 7.81 -12.71
N PRO A 622 -25.75 8.81 -12.47
CA PRO A 622 -27.19 8.68 -12.68
C PRO A 622 -27.60 8.51 -14.15
N ARG A 623 -26.74 8.88 -15.12
CA ARG A 623 -26.99 8.70 -16.56
C ARG A 623 -26.81 7.25 -17.01
N ALA A 624 -26.00 6.46 -16.30
CA ALA A 624 -25.82 5.03 -16.56
C ALA A 624 -27.09 4.25 -16.15
N LYS A 625 -28.02 4.07 -17.09
CA LYS A 625 -29.33 3.43 -16.85
C LYS A 625 -29.30 1.91 -16.96
N SER A 626 -28.33 1.36 -17.69
CA SER A 626 -28.20 -0.07 -17.86
C SER A 626 -26.75 -0.55 -17.85
N LEU A 627 -26.53 -1.79 -17.41
CA LEU A 627 -25.21 -2.39 -17.29
C LEU A 627 -25.23 -3.83 -17.78
N ARG A 628 -24.17 -4.25 -18.47
CA ARG A 628 -23.81 -5.64 -18.71
C ARG A 628 -22.42 -5.90 -18.14
N LEU A 629 -22.35 -6.71 -17.10
CA LEU A 629 -21.12 -6.96 -16.34
C LEU A 629 -20.81 -8.44 -16.35
N ASP A 630 -19.64 -8.82 -16.85
CA ASP A 630 -19.13 -10.19 -16.73
C ASP A 630 -17.93 -10.21 -15.79
N PHE A 631 -18.13 -10.74 -14.59
CA PHE A 631 -17.06 -10.86 -13.59
C PHE A 631 -16.14 -12.05 -13.84
N GLY A 632 -16.51 -13.02 -14.69
CA GLY A 632 -15.69 -14.20 -14.97
C GLY A 632 -15.33 -15.02 -13.72
N GLY A 633 -16.21 -15.07 -12.72
CA GLY A 633 -15.98 -15.74 -11.43
C GLY A 633 -15.15 -14.94 -10.43
N LYS A 634 -14.73 -13.71 -10.77
CA LYS A 634 -13.89 -12.88 -9.89
C LYS A 634 -14.71 -12.21 -8.77
N CYS A 635 -14.10 -12.08 -7.59
CA CYS A 635 -14.67 -11.36 -6.46
C CYS A 635 -13.59 -10.91 -5.46
N TYR A 636 -13.95 -10.03 -4.53
CA TYR A 636 -13.01 -9.56 -3.52
C TYR A 636 -12.67 -10.66 -2.52
N GLN A 637 -13.64 -11.48 -2.10
CA GLN A 637 -13.45 -12.58 -1.16
C GLN A 637 -12.41 -13.60 -1.67
N ALA A 638 -12.36 -13.83 -2.98
CA ALA A 638 -11.36 -14.70 -3.62
C ALA A 638 -10.04 -14.00 -3.99
N ARG A 639 -9.90 -12.69 -3.73
CA ARG A 639 -8.71 -11.88 -4.08
C ARG A 639 -8.39 -11.89 -5.58
N THR A 640 -9.41 -11.97 -6.43
CA THR A 640 -9.25 -12.08 -7.90
C THR A 640 -9.61 -10.80 -8.65
N LEU A 641 -10.15 -9.79 -7.96
CA LEU A 641 -10.41 -8.44 -8.49
C LEU A 641 -9.29 -7.47 -8.11
N PRO A 642 -9.15 -6.33 -8.84
CA PRO A 642 -8.18 -5.29 -8.52
C PRO A 642 -8.28 -4.84 -7.07
N LEU A 643 -7.14 -4.59 -6.44
CA LEU A 643 -7.07 -4.36 -5.01
C LEU A 643 -7.79 -3.06 -4.59
N VAL A 644 -8.72 -3.20 -3.64
CA VAL A 644 -9.37 -2.06 -2.94
C VAL A 644 -9.30 -2.34 -1.44
N PRO A 645 -8.47 -1.60 -0.67
CA PRO A 645 -8.35 -1.81 0.76
C PRO A 645 -9.68 -1.59 1.48
N PHE A 646 -9.93 -2.36 2.54
CA PHE A 646 -11.15 -2.31 3.38
C PHE A 646 -12.48 -2.65 2.68
N ILE A 647 -12.48 -2.99 1.38
CA ILE A 647 -13.71 -3.22 0.60
C ILE A 647 -14.64 -4.27 1.23
N LEU A 648 -14.09 -5.35 1.79
CA LEU A 648 -14.88 -6.44 2.37
C LEU A 648 -15.56 -6.06 3.69
N ARG A 649 -15.10 -5.01 4.38
CA ARG A 649 -15.83 -4.41 5.51
C ARG A 649 -17.12 -3.71 5.07
N HIS A 650 -17.24 -3.42 3.77
CA HIS A 650 -18.42 -2.81 3.17
C HIS A 650 -19.21 -3.77 2.27
N GLY A 651 -18.64 -4.92 1.92
CA GLY A 651 -19.29 -6.00 1.19
C GLY A 651 -18.56 -6.35 -0.11
N ASP A 652 -18.97 -7.46 -0.72
CA ASP A 652 -18.39 -7.96 -1.98
C ASP A 652 -19.27 -7.59 -3.19
N VAL A 653 -18.99 -8.12 -4.38
CA VAL A 653 -19.61 -7.76 -5.67
C VAL A 653 -21.13 -7.66 -5.60
N ALA A 654 -21.82 -8.66 -5.03
CA ALA A 654 -23.29 -8.62 -4.94
C ALA A 654 -23.78 -7.40 -4.14
N THR A 655 -23.04 -6.98 -3.10
CA THR A 655 -23.38 -5.81 -2.30
C THR A 655 -23.30 -4.53 -3.13
N TRP A 656 -22.25 -4.40 -3.94
CA TRP A 656 -22.06 -3.24 -4.80
C TRP A 656 -22.99 -3.24 -6.02
N LEU A 657 -23.41 -4.41 -6.52
CA LEU A 657 -24.48 -4.50 -7.52
C LEU A 657 -25.83 -4.06 -6.94
N ALA A 658 -26.11 -4.33 -5.66
CA ALA A 658 -27.34 -3.90 -5.00
C ALA A 658 -27.45 -2.35 -4.88
N VAL A 659 -26.34 -1.62 -4.92
CA VAL A 659 -26.34 -0.14 -5.00
C VAL A 659 -26.95 0.36 -6.32
N LEU A 660 -26.98 -0.49 -7.35
CA LEU A 660 -27.51 -0.23 -8.69
C LEU A 660 -28.93 -0.81 -8.90
N ALA A 661 -29.64 -1.13 -7.82
CA ALA A 661 -30.93 -1.82 -7.92
C ALA A 661 -32.04 -1.00 -8.61
N ASP A 662 -31.86 0.30 -8.83
CA ASP A 662 -32.72 1.17 -9.64
C ASP A 662 -32.28 1.27 -11.12
N ARG A 663 -31.43 0.35 -11.59
CA ARG A 663 -30.93 0.24 -12.97
C ARG A 663 -31.28 -1.10 -13.58
N ARG A 664 -31.15 -1.22 -14.90
CA ARG A 664 -31.15 -2.54 -15.57
C ARG A 664 -29.76 -3.14 -15.49
N VAL A 665 -29.58 -4.26 -14.80
CA VAL A 665 -28.30 -4.91 -14.59
C VAL A 665 -28.36 -6.33 -15.09
N GLU A 666 -27.55 -6.62 -16.10
CA GLU A 666 -27.23 -7.97 -16.53
C GLU A 666 -25.85 -8.33 -15.99
N VAL A 667 -25.78 -9.40 -15.20
CA VAL A 667 -24.53 -9.88 -14.60
C VAL A 667 -24.29 -11.34 -14.98
N ALA A 668 -23.08 -11.62 -15.45
CA ALA A 668 -22.57 -12.96 -15.71
C ALA A 668 -21.34 -13.25 -14.83
N GLY A 669 -21.08 -14.53 -14.58
CA GLY A 669 -19.89 -14.96 -13.84
C GLY A 669 -19.85 -14.50 -12.38
N LEU A 670 -21.02 -14.31 -11.74
CA LEU A 670 -21.09 -13.93 -10.33
C LEU A 670 -20.73 -15.15 -9.44
N SER A 671 -19.56 -15.10 -8.81
CA SER A 671 -19.11 -16.16 -7.89
C SER A 671 -20.02 -16.26 -6.66
N GLY A 672 -20.25 -17.49 -6.16
CA GLY A 672 -20.96 -17.71 -4.90
C GLY A 672 -20.26 -17.09 -3.68
N GLN A 673 -18.95 -16.86 -3.75
CA GLN A 673 -18.21 -16.13 -2.72
C GLN A 673 -18.45 -14.61 -2.79
N ALA A 674 -18.97 -14.11 -3.90
CA ALA A 674 -19.23 -12.69 -4.13
C ALA A 674 -20.54 -12.20 -3.49
N GLY A 675 -21.31 -13.12 -2.89
CA GLY A 675 -22.58 -12.88 -2.22
C GLY A 675 -23.75 -13.67 -2.83
N SER A 676 -24.93 -13.55 -2.21
CA SER A 676 -26.13 -14.30 -2.61
C SER A 676 -26.88 -13.63 -3.76
N ALA A 677 -27.06 -14.35 -4.86
CA ALA A 677 -27.91 -13.91 -5.97
C ALA A 677 -29.39 -13.76 -5.57
N GLU A 678 -29.88 -14.60 -4.66
CA GLU A 678 -31.25 -14.51 -4.13
C GLU A 678 -31.46 -13.26 -3.28
N TRP A 679 -30.46 -12.91 -2.46
CA TRP A 679 -30.48 -11.64 -1.75
C TRP A 679 -30.47 -10.45 -2.70
N LEU A 680 -29.62 -10.49 -3.74
CA LEU A 680 -29.56 -9.43 -4.75
C LEU A 680 -30.91 -9.23 -5.46
N LYS A 681 -31.58 -10.32 -5.87
CA LYS A 681 -32.94 -10.27 -6.43
C LYS A 681 -33.95 -9.65 -5.46
N ALA A 682 -33.85 -9.96 -4.16
CA ALA A 682 -34.71 -9.37 -3.14
C ALA A 682 -34.50 -7.84 -3.02
N VAL A 683 -33.26 -7.37 -3.10
CA VAL A 683 -32.95 -5.93 -3.09
C VAL A 683 -33.53 -5.22 -4.31
N PHE A 684 -33.44 -5.82 -5.51
CA PHE A 684 -34.07 -5.28 -6.73
C PHE A 684 -35.60 -5.19 -6.60
N ARG A 685 -36.24 -6.19 -6.00
CA ARG A 685 -37.67 -6.10 -5.65
C ARG A 685 -37.96 -4.96 -4.68
N ALA A 686 -37.17 -4.82 -3.61
CA ALA A 686 -37.33 -3.74 -2.64
C ALA A 686 -37.15 -2.35 -3.27
N ALA A 687 -36.23 -2.20 -4.22
CA ALA A 687 -36.04 -0.97 -4.99
C ALA A 687 -37.17 -0.67 -6.01
N GLY A 688 -38.16 -1.56 -6.13
CA GLY A 688 -39.28 -1.44 -7.08
C GLY A 688 -38.91 -1.81 -8.52
N ASN A 689 -37.87 -2.63 -8.72
CA ASN A 689 -37.30 -2.94 -10.03
C ASN A 689 -36.98 -4.44 -10.16
N ALA A 690 -37.99 -5.29 -9.89
CA ALA A 690 -37.83 -6.75 -9.85
C ALA A 690 -37.25 -7.34 -11.14
N ASP A 691 -37.70 -6.84 -12.30
CA ASP A 691 -37.27 -7.28 -13.63
C ASP A 691 -35.97 -6.59 -14.10
N GLY A 692 -35.43 -5.69 -13.27
CA GLY A 692 -34.21 -4.96 -13.55
C GLY A 692 -32.95 -5.79 -13.42
N LEU A 693 -32.99 -6.98 -12.84
CA LEU A 693 -31.82 -7.84 -12.65
C LEU A 693 -31.93 -9.11 -13.49
N ARG A 694 -30.88 -9.38 -14.29
CA ARG A 694 -30.66 -10.67 -14.94
C ARG A 694 -29.32 -11.24 -14.50
N VAL A 695 -29.34 -12.37 -13.79
CA VAL A 695 -28.14 -13.13 -13.43
C VAL A 695 -28.01 -14.30 -14.39
N LYS A 696 -26.86 -14.43 -15.05
CA LYS A 696 -26.52 -15.48 -16.01
C LYS A 696 -25.47 -16.44 -15.48
#